data_AF-A0AAV8YHE0-F1
#
_entry.id   AF-A0AAV8YHE0-F1
#
_cell.length_a   1.000
_cell.length_b   1.000
_cell.length_c   1.000
_cell.angle_alpha   90.00
_cell.angle_beta   90.00
_cell.angle_gamma   90.00
#
_symmetry.space_group_name_H-M   'P 1'
#
loop_
_entity.id
_entity.type
_entity.pdbx_description
1 polymer ?
#
loop_
_entity_poly.entity_id
_entity_poly.type
_entity_poly.pdbx_seq_one_letter_code
_entity_poly.pdbx_strand_id
1 'polypeptide(L)'
;KRKRISNVTKEIRKFLVSQDYIEDDEINNECDKELEDIVFFLAINTVYKEPLDLDEYSHLMNIVPQLSKCLLINVVCDLNLCEYFSTVVEKLPIWCSIELLEEALPYLKKSIPKMQLHYSFILLKAASNKLVSIGCSREIEEDDEPLQQTISEKAYAVVEEYRKYEDAKELLTMLDGMAKKPKTLSERIHEADVPTIIKHVNKGNRDQKKWFQALLITQVFNNKDAMKCIDKWAHLCDEDDVLRLLNLCSQSHDSEATKLIVKCASELRVHNLMVVIMRYYSQNKFSHVLTEDIRPQLTLLFNQMTEAAELGNSCIRNLLLLLLQNPVDVLRFTYGKCLISPFYTSELREAFLKLRDFSKIDNIGMKTLDYIIVKVKPKAENIDNYVVLLTTMLETRYIIPNMMTTVLFTFLKGYRRNKVCEHLNCALQIVRGVSVGMFVSEETRNFIELLLDIMNENRSSMVKFNHACHQNAKYTVDIIAKLYKTDSESNFQVQPRTTDDGFTTYYTKVLSSKGNVSMLEHFCPNFSMDNYARCVGHLLKILPRLVTPEWLKITEELCNAYGCEQTTELLVDAVILVCQTAQTQGPNDDILMGVTYCIQQFGLIIQQRIQVNSSLDVEISVTKHTCRLLRYIPDAIKEAEGLSLINILTDGSLQSLAKDKAFLYMTLLIKNETLCTALSRKMFV
;
A
#
# COMPACT_ATOMS: atom_id res chain seq x y z
N LYS A 1 -66.39 -37.98 0.80
CA LYS A 1 -66.59 -36.87 -0.16
C LYS A 1 -66.78 -37.37 -1.60
N ARG A 2 -65.82 -38.11 -2.20
CA ARG A 2 -65.92 -38.68 -3.58
C ARG A 2 -67.21 -39.46 -3.89
N LYS A 3 -67.68 -40.34 -2.98
CA LYS A 3 -68.92 -41.12 -3.17
C LYS A 3 -70.19 -40.24 -3.27
N ARG A 4 -70.20 -39.06 -2.61
CA ARG A 4 -71.32 -38.11 -2.69
C ARG A 4 -71.29 -37.29 -3.98
N ILE A 5 -70.10 -36.83 -4.40
CA ILE A 5 -69.90 -36.11 -5.67
C ILE A 5 -70.28 -37.00 -6.86
N SER A 6 -69.85 -38.27 -6.84
CA SER A 6 -70.18 -39.23 -7.89
C SER A 6 -71.69 -39.51 -7.98
N ASN A 7 -72.42 -39.54 -6.85
CA ASN A 7 -73.87 -39.71 -6.87
C ASN A 7 -74.57 -38.50 -7.50
N VAL A 8 -74.17 -37.27 -7.15
CA VAL A 8 -74.74 -36.04 -7.74
C VAL A 8 -74.47 -36.00 -9.24
N THR A 9 -73.23 -36.26 -9.66
CA THR A 9 -72.82 -36.30 -11.07
C THR A 9 -73.62 -37.34 -11.86
N LYS A 10 -73.88 -38.52 -11.28
CA LYS A 10 -74.70 -39.57 -11.89
C LYS A 10 -76.17 -39.17 -12.07
N GLU A 11 -76.78 -38.49 -11.10
CA GLU A 11 -78.17 -38.04 -11.22
C GLU A 11 -78.29 -36.91 -12.25
N ILE A 12 -77.34 -35.98 -12.28
CA ILE A 12 -77.28 -34.94 -13.35
C ILE A 12 -77.11 -35.61 -14.71
N ARG A 13 -76.22 -36.61 -14.83
CA ARG A 13 -76.06 -37.38 -16.07
C ARG A 13 -77.34 -38.06 -16.53
N LYS A 14 -78.07 -38.71 -15.61
CA LYS A 14 -79.36 -39.33 -15.94
C LYS A 14 -80.36 -38.32 -16.49
N PHE A 15 -80.40 -37.13 -15.90
CA PHE A 15 -81.23 -36.04 -16.40
C PHE A 15 -80.80 -35.63 -17.81
N LEU A 16 -79.50 -35.39 -18.03
CA LEU A 16 -78.99 -34.99 -19.35
C LEU A 16 -79.25 -36.05 -20.43
N VAL A 17 -79.10 -37.33 -20.11
CA VAL A 17 -79.43 -38.44 -21.03
C VAL A 17 -80.93 -38.54 -21.28
N SER A 18 -81.78 -38.32 -20.27
CA SER A 18 -83.25 -38.38 -20.43
C SER A 18 -83.85 -37.22 -21.22
N GLN A 19 -83.06 -36.19 -21.50
CA GLN A 19 -83.43 -35.01 -22.28
C GLN A 19 -82.66 -34.95 -23.61
N ASP A 20 -82.00 -36.04 -24.00
CA ASP A 20 -81.24 -36.18 -25.24
C ASP A 20 -80.08 -35.16 -25.40
N TYR A 21 -79.57 -34.62 -24.28
CA TYR A 21 -78.39 -33.73 -24.27
C TYR A 21 -77.06 -34.50 -24.34
N ILE A 22 -77.06 -35.78 -23.93
CA ILE A 22 -75.92 -36.70 -24.02
C ILE A 22 -76.41 -38.00 -24.66
N GLU A 23 -75.86 -38.36 -25.81
CA GLU A 23 -76.12 -39.60 -26.54
C GLU A 23 -74.83 -40.41 -26.68
N ASP A 24 -74.86 -41.71 -26.38
CA ASP A 24 -73.70 -42.62 -26.50
C ASP A 24 -72.38 -42.11 -25.87
N ASP A 25 -72.49 -41.42 -24.72
CA ASP A 25 -71.40 -40.78 -23.98
C ASP A 25 -70.76 -39.56 -24.66
N GLU A 26 -71.35 -39.07 -25.76
CA GLU A 26 -70.98 -37.83 -26.45
C GLU A 26 -72.06 -36.75 -26.25
N ILE A 27 -71.66 -35.49 -26.41
CA ILE A 27 -72.57 -34.35 -26.27
C ILE A 27 -73.33 -34.15 -27.57
N ASN A 28 -74.65 -33.92 -27.46
CA ASN A 28 -75.47 -33.54 -28.61
C ASN A 28 -75.26 -32.07 -28.95
N ASN A 29 -74.53 -31.80 -30.03
CA ASN A 29 -74.19 -30.44 -30.49
C ASN A 29 -75.43 -29.60 -30.89
N GLU A 30 -76.59 -30.20 -31.10
CA GLU A 30 -77.83 -29.45 -31.35
C GLU A 30 -78.35 -28.73 -30.08
N CYS A 31 -77.83 -29.08 -28.90
CA CYS A 31 -78.24 -28.57 -27.59
C CYS A 31 -77.18 -27.69 -26.90
N ASP A 32 -76.24 -27.13 -27.66
CA ASP A 32 -75.13 -26.34 -27.13
C ASP A 32 -75.58 -25.19 -26.21
N LYS A 33 -76.66 -24.51 -26.60
CA LYS A 33 -77.17 -23.34 -25.88
C LYS A 33 -77.83 -23.75 -24.56
N GLU A 34 -78.60 -24.81 -24.58
CA GLU A 34 -79.25 -25.40 -23.41
C GLU A 34 -78.22 -25.90 -22.40
N LEU A 35 -77.15 -26.54 -22.88
CA LEU A 35 -76.04 -26.98 -22.04
C LEU A 35 -75.26 -25.80 -21.46
N GLU A 36 -75.06 -24.74 -22.22
CA GLU A 36 -74.48 -23.49 -21.72
C GLU A 36 -75.33 -22.87 -20.61
N ASP A 37 -76.65 -22.77 -20.82
CA ASP A 37 -77.59 -22.24 -19.84
C ASP A 37 -77.63 -23.11 -18.56
N ILE A 38 -77.55 -24.43 -18.70
CA ILE A 38 -77.44 -25.36 -17.56
C ILE A 38 -76.14 -25.11 -16.78
N VAL A 39 -74.99 -25.02 -17.45
CA VAL A 39 -73.71 -24.80 -16.77
C VAL A 39 -73.67 -23.41 -16.13
N PHE A 40 -74.21 -22.39 -16.79
CA PHE A 40 -74.35 -21.05 -16.24
C PHE A 40 -75.24 -21.06 -15.00
N PHE A 41 -76.40 -21.72 -15.06
CA PHE A 41 -77.32 -21.89 -13.95
C PHE A 41 -76.66 -22.57 -12.73
N LEU A 42 -75.86 -23.61 -12.97
CA LEU A 42 -75.09 -24.28 -11.90
C LEU A 42 -74.02 -23.34 -11.32
N ALA A 43 -73.38 -22.53 -12.16
CA ALA A 43 -72.34 -21.59 -11.74
C ALA A 43 -72.90 -20.42 -10.90
N ILE A 44 -74.03 -19.82 -11.27
CA ILE A 44 -74.65 -18.75 -10.48
C ILE A 44 -75.24 -19.25 -9.15
N ASN A 45 -75.55 -20.56 -9.06
CA ASN A 45 -75.97 -21.23 -7.84
C ASN A 45 -74.81 -21.90 -7.07
N THR A 46 -73.57 -21.44 -7.29
CA THR A 46 -72.38 -21.90 -6.57
C THR A 46 -72.00 -20.92 -5.45
N VAL A 47 -71.43 -21.43 -4.36
CA VAL A 47 -70.96 -20.61 -3.23
C VAL A 47 -69.62 -19.94 -3.57
N TYR A 48 -69.62 -18.60 -3.56
CA TYR A 48 -68.42 -17.75 -3.71
C TYR A 48 -68.09 -17.00 -2.42
N LYS A 49 -66.91 -16.36 -2.35
CA LYS A 49 -66.52 -15.55 -1.19
C LYS A 49 -67.36 -14.28 -1.06
N GLU A 50 -67.69 -13.66 -2.18
CA GLU A 50 -68.55 -12.47 -2.26
C GLU A 50 -69.91 -12.86 -2.86
N PRO A 51 -71.02 -12.19 -2.46
CA PRO A 51 -72.31 -12.42 -3.09
C PRO A 51 -72.26 -12.00 -4.56
N LEU A 52 -72.74 -12.89 -5.44
CA LEU A 52 -72.93 -12.58 -6.86
C LEU A 52 -74.01 -11.50 -6.99
N ASP A 53 -73.67 -10.41 -7.66
CA ASP A 53 -74.60 -9.33 -7.99
C ASP A 53 -74.86 -9.34 -9.49
N LEU A 54 -75.91 -10.07 -9.88
CA LEU A 54 -76.35 -10.24 -11.26
C LEU A 54 -77.84 -9.92 -11.32
N ASP A 55 -78.18 -8.63 -11.31
CA ASP A 55 -79.56 -8.13 -11.26
C ASP A 55 -80.51 -8.83 -12.27
N GLU A 56 -80.03 -9.03 -13.50
CA GLU A 56 -80.78 -9.67 -14.59
C GLU A 56 -81.12 -11.15 -14.30
N TYR A 57 -80.33 -11.82 -13.46
CA TYR A 57 -80.44 -13.24 -13.14
C TYR A 57 -80.84 -13.52 -11.68
N SER A 58 -81.19 -12.48 -10.92
CA SER A 58 -81.58 -12.58 -9.50
C SER A 58 -82.68 -13.62 -9.24
N HIS A 59 -83.62 -13.79 -10.17
CA HIS A 59 -84.71 -14.77 -10.12
C HIS A 59 -84.26 -16.24 -10.28
N LEU A 60 -83.05 -16.48 -10.78
CA LEU A 60 -82.46 -17.81 -10.97
C LEU A 60 -81.43 -18.17 -9.88
N MET A 61 -81.13 -17.23 -8.98
CA MET A 61 -80.15 -17.43 -7.92
C MET A 61 -80.82 -17.95 -6.65
N ASN A 62 -80.18 -18.91 -5.98
CA ASN A 62 -80.64 -19.52 -4.72
C ASN A 62 -81.97 -20.28 -4.80
N ILE A 63 -82.43 -20.63 -6.01
CA ILE A 63 -83.65 -21.44 -6.20
C ILE A 63 -83.39 -22.96 -6.10
N VAL A 64 -82.12 -23.35 -6.07
CA VAL A 64 -81.65 -24.71 -5.80
C VAL A 64 -80.62 -24.70 -4.66
N PRO A 65 -80.38 -25.83 -3.98
CA PRO A 65 -79.32 -25.92 -2.98
C PRO A 65 -77.97 -25.49 -3.57
N GLN A 66 -77.29 -24.56 -2.90
CA GLN A 66 -76.03 -24.00 -3.40
C GLN A 66 -74.94 -25.08 -3.54
N LEU A 67 -74.25 -25.07 -4.68
CA LEU A 67 -73.15 -25.98 -4.96
C LEU A 67 -71.84 -25.43 -4.38
N SER A 68 -70.95 -26.33 -3.93
CA SER A 68 -69.56 -25.93 -3.72
C SER A 68 -68.83 -25.84 -5.07
N LYS A 69 -67.89 -24.91 -5.24
CA LYS A 69 -67.03 -24.81 -6.44
C LYS A 69 -66.42 -26.16 -6.84
N CYS A 70 -65.92 -26.91 -5.85
CA CYS A 70 -65.38 -28.26 -6.06
C CYS A 70 -66.40 -29.21 -6.73
N LEU A 71 -67.67 -29.17 -6.30
CA LEU A 71 -68.74 -29.99 -6.86
C LEU A 71 -69.05 -29.56 -8.29
N LEU A 72 -69.16 -28.25 -8.56
CA LEU A 72 -69.36 -27.71 -9.90
C LEU A 72 -68.27 -28.20 -10.86
N ILE A 73 -67.00 -28.02 -10.49
CA ILE A 73 -65.86 -28.45 -11.34
C ILE A 73 -65.90 -29.95 -11.62
N ASN A 74 -66.20 -30.80 -10.63
CA ASN A 74 -66.29 -32.24 -10.87
C ASN A 74 -67.46 -32.58 -11.79
N VAL A 75 -68.62 -31.94 -11.65
CA VAL A 75 -69.78 -32.15 -12.53
C VAL A 75 -69.44 -31.74 -13.96
N VAL A 76 -68.87 -30.55 -14.14
CA VAL A 76 -68.48 -30.03 -15.46
C VAL A 76 -67.46 -30.96 -16.12
N CYS A 77 -66.40 -31.32 -15.42
CA CYS A 77 -65.33 -32.12 -16.01
C CYS A 77 -65.69 -33.59 -16.20
N ASP A 78 -66.45 -34.21 -15.30
CA ASP A 78 -66.84 -35.64 -15.42
C ASP A 78 -67.94 -35.84 -16.47
N LEU A 79 -68.69 -34.79 -16.83
CA LEU A 79 -69.73 -34.82 -17.88
C LEU A 79 -69.28 -34.19 -19.21
N ASN A 80 -67.99 -33.90 -19.35
CA ASN A 80 -67.41 -33.28 -20.54
C ASN A 80 -67.97 -31.88 -20.90
N LEU A 81 -68.52 -31.15 -19.93
CA LEU A 81 -69.14 -29.83 -20.13
C LEU A 81 -68.13 -28.67 -20.05
N CYS A 82 -66.83 -28.95 -20.16
CA CYS A 82 -65.77 -27.94 -19.98
C CYS A 82 -65.85 -26.82 -21.03
N GLU A 83 -66.28 -27.12 -22.26
CA GLU A 83 -66.44 -26.12 -23.32
C GLU A 83 -67.48 -25.06 -22.94
N TYR A 84 -68.64 -25.48 -22.43
CA TYR A 84 -69.68 -24.56 -21.96
C TYR A 84 -69.27 -23.80 -20.69
N PHE A 85 -68.55 -24.47 -19.78
CA PHE A 85 -67.99 -23.83 -18.60
C PHE A 85 -67.00 -22.72 -18.96
N SER A 86 -66.28 -22.87 -20.07
CA SER A 86 -65.37 -21.84 -20.59
C SER A 86 -66.13 -20.56 -20.96
N THR A 87 -67.29 -20.68 -21.62
CA THR A 87 -68.17 -19.54 -21.94
C THR A 87 -68.74 -18.89 -20.68
N VAL A 88 -69.03 -19.68 -19.64
CA VAL A 88 -69.48 -19.17 -18.34
C VAL A 88 -68.40 -18.35 -17.64
N VAL A 89 -67.14 -18.81 -17.67
CA VAL A 89 -65.97 -18.07 -17.16
C VAL A 89 -65.82 -16.73 -17.90
N GLU A 90 -66.14 -16.67 -19.19
CA GLU A 90 -66.11 -15.42 -19.95
C GLU A 90 -67.25 -14.45 -19.55
N LYS A 91 -68.43 -14.97 -19.19
CA LYS A 91 -69.62 -14.16 -18.85
C LYS A 91 -69.66 -13.65 -17.41
N LEU A 92 -69.13 -14.40 -16.45
CA LEU A 92 -69.18 -14.05 -15.03
C LEU A 92 -68.26 -12.86 -14.66
N PRO A 93 -68.48 -12.18 -13.52
CA PRO A 93 -67.52 -11.22 -12.98
C PRO A 93 -66.12 -11.84 -12.81
N ILE A 94 -65.08 -11.00 -12.93
CA ILE A 94 -63.66 -11.43 -12.86
C ILE A 94 -63.36 -12.22 -11.59
N TRP A 95 -63.77 -11.69 -10.45
CA TRP A 95 -63.47 -12.30 -9.15
C TRP A 95 -64.10 -13.70 -9.03
N CYS A 96 -65.31 -13.91 -9.55
CA CYS A 96 -65.94 -15.23 -9.63
C CYS A 96 -65.15 -16.17 -10.54
N SER A 97 -64.74 -15.66 -11.70
CA SER A 97 -63.99 -16.42 -12.71
C SER A 97 -62.65 -16.91 -12.15
N ILE A 98 -61.95 -16.07 -11.38
CA ILE A 98 -60.71 -16.44 -10.69
C ILE A 98 -60.98 -17.58 -9.70
N GLU A 99 -61.99 -17.44 -8.84
CA GLU A 99 -62.32 -18.47 -7.85
C GLU A 99 -62.66 -19.84 -8.49
N LEU A 100 -63.32 -19.81 -9.65
CA LEU A 100 -63.67 -21.01 -10.41
C LEU A 100 -62.43 -21.66 -11.04
N LEU A 101 -61.57 -20.86 -11.67
CA LEU A 101 -60.32 -21.33 -12.29
C LEU A 101 -59.34 -21.88 -11.23
N GLU A 102 -59.23 -21.23 -10.07
CA GLU A 102 -58.43 -21.71 -8.95
C GLU A 102 -58.89 -23.10 -8.47
N GLU A 103 -60.19 -23.33 -8.42
CA GLU A 103 -60.76 -24.62 -8.01
C GLU A 103 -60.64 -25.69 -9.12
N ALA A 104 -60.55 -25.28 -10.39
CA ALA A 104 -60.30 -26.19 -11.51
C ALA A 104 -58.88 -26.80 -11.49
N LEU A 105 -57.88 -26.04 -11.02
CA LEU A 105 -56.48 -26.48 -10.99
C LEU A 105 -56.25 -27.80 -10.20
N PRO A 106 -56.77 -27.99 -8.97
CA PRO A 106 -56.68 -29.26 -8.25
C PRO A 106 -57.31 -30.45 -8.98
N TYR A 107 -58.34 -30.24 -9.80
CA TYR A 107 -58.98 -31.29 -10.60
C TYR A 107 -58.07 -31.68 -11.77
N LEU A 108 -57.59 -30.71 -12.54
CA LEU A 108 -56.68 -30.93 -13.67
C LEU A 108 -55.44 -31.74 -13.27
N LYS A 109 -54.82 -31.41 -12.12
CA LYS A 109 -53.66 -32.12 -11.56
C LYS A 109 -53.90 -33.61 -11.27
N LYS A 110 -55.16 -34.04 -11.16
CA LYS A 110 -55.55 -35.42 -10.84
C LYS A 110 -56.15 -36.17 -12.04
N SER A 111 -56.38 -35.47 -13.15
CA SER A 111 -56.95 -36.03 -14.37
C SER A 111 -55.91 -36.80 -15.18
N ILE A 112 -56.36 -37.67 -16.09
CA ILE A 112 -55.46 -38.37 -17.00
C ILE A 112 -54.83 -37.37 -17.99
N PRO A 113 -53.56 -37.58 -18.44
CA PRO A 113 -52.82 -36.58 -19.21
C PRO A 113 -53.55 -36.00 -20.43
N LYS A 114 -54.26 -36.84 -21.20
CA LYS A 114 -55.05 -36.40 -22.37
C LYS A 114 -56.15 -35.41 -21.99
N MET A 115 -56.91 -35.71 -20.92
CA MET A 115 -57.97 -34.83 -20.41
C MET A 115 -57.39 -33.57 -19.77
N GLN A 116 -56.26 -33.71 -19.07
CA GLN A 116 -55.55 -32.59 -18.47
C GLN A 116 -55.20 -31.54 -19.54
N LEU A 117 -54.64 -31.97 -20.67
CA LEU A 117 -54.27 -31.09 -21.78
C LEU A 117 -55.49 -30.44 -22.42
N HIS A 118 -56.50 -31.24 -22.78
CA HIS A 118 -57.72 -30.75 -23.42
C HIS A 118 -58.46 -29.73 -22.56
N TYR A 119 -58.68 -30.01 -21.28
CA TYR A 119 -59.35 -29.08 -20.38
C TYR A 119 -58.49 -27.87 -19.99
N SER A 120 -57.16 -28.05 -19.84
CA SER A 120 -56.27 -26.89 -19.63
C SER A 120 -56.33 -25.93 -20.79
N PHE A 121 -56.37 -26.44 -22.02
CA PHE A 121 -56.51 -25.63 -23.23
C PHE A 121 -57.81 -24.81 -23.22
N ILE A 122 -58.94 -25.47 -22.98
CA ILE A 122 -60.27 -24.82 -22.92
C ILE A 122 -60.30 -23.71 -21.86
N LEU A 123 -59.79 -24.00 -20.65
CA LEU A 123 -59.80 -23.05 -19.54
C LEU A 123 -58.83 -21.88 -19.76
N LEU A 124 -57.67 -22.14 -20.36
CA LEU A 124 -56.70 -21.09 -20.71
C LEU A 124 -57.25 -20.19 -21.82
N LYS A 125 -57.97 -20.75 -22.80
CA LYS A 125 -58.66 -19.99 -23.85
C LYS A 125 -59.70 -19.04 -23.24
N ALA A 126 -60.56 -19.52 -22.36
CA ALA A 126 -61.54 -18.69 -21.66
C ALA A 126 -60.89 -17.62 -20.78
N ALA A 127 -59.85 -17.97 -20.02
CA ALA A 127 -59.09 -17.00 -19.23
C ALA A 127 -58.46 -15.92 -20.13
N SER A 128 -57.89 -16.30 -21.28
CA SER A 128 -57.33 -15.37 -22.26
C SER A 128 -58.39 -14.44 -22.85
N ASN A 129 -59.53 -14.98 -23.30
CA ASN A 129 -60.64 -14.18 -23.84
C ASN A 129 -61.17 -13.19 -22.79
N LYS A 130 -61.30 -13.64 -21.54
CA LYS A 130 -61.68 -12.79 -20.41
C LYS A 130 -60.66 -11.68 -20.20
N LEU A 131 -59.37 -11.99 -20.15
CA LEU A 131 -58.29 -11.00 -20.02
C LEU A 131 -58.30 -9.98 -21.17
N VAL A 132 -58.48 -10.42 -22.42
CA VAL A 132 -58.59 -9.54 -23.60
C VAL A 132 -59.78 -8.59 -23.48
N SER A 133 -60.94 -9.08 -23.01
CA SER A 133 -62.13 -8.25 -22.78
C SER A 133 -61.91 -7.14 -21.73
N ILE A 134 -61.02 -7.38 -20.76
CA ILE A 134 -60.72 -6.46 -19.65
C ILE A 134 -59.63 -5.46 -20.04
N GLY A 135 -58.70 -5.89 -20.91
CA GLY A 135 -57.54 -5.13 -21.36
C GLY A 135 -57.83 -3.78 -22.00
N CYS A 136 -59.10 -3.46 -22.30
CA CYS A 136 -59.51 -2.20 -22.92
C CYS A 136 -59.81 -1.03 -21.97
N SER A 137 -59.73 -1.14 -20.62
CA SER A 137 -60.32 -0.05 -19.80
C SER A 137 -59.71 0.40 -18.46
N ARG A 138 -58.65 -0.20 -17.88
CA ARG A 138 -58.02 0.37 -16.67
C ARG A 138 -56.49 0.17 -16.59
N GLU A 139 -55.77 1.27 -16.35
CA GLU A 139 -54.37 1.26 -15.89
C GLU A 139 -54.36 0.83 -14.42
N ILE A 140 -54.16 -0.46 -14.19
CA ILE A 140 -53.91 -1.01 -12.86
C ILE A 140 -52.40 -1.23 -12.77
N GLU A 141 -51.76 -0.77 -11.70
CA GLU A 141 -50.34 -1.03 -11.44
C GLU A 141 -50.20 -2.27 -10.54
N GLU A 142 -49.33 -3.19 -10.92
CA GLU A 142 -48.91 -4.34 -10.11
C GLU A 142 -47.39 -4.23 -9.92
N ASP A 143 -46.90 -4.14 -8.67
CA ASP A 143 -45.48 -4.00 -8.34
C ASP A 143 -44.74 -2.81 -9.02
N ASP A 144 -45.42 -1.65 -9.15
CA ASP A 144 -44.95 -0.44 -9.87
C ASP A 144 -44.76 -0.65 -11.40
N GLU A 145 -45.25 -1.75 -11.98
CA GLU A 145 -45.33 -1.93 -13.42
C GLU A 145 -46.80 -1.90 -13.88
N PRO A 146 -47.11 -1.35 -15.06
CA PRO A 146 -48.45 -1.46 -15.61
C PRO A 146 -48.84 -2.93 -15.72
N LEU A 147 -50.00 -3.34 -15.20
CA LEU A 147 -50.48 -4.73 -15.23
C LEU A 147 -50.47 -5.31 -16.66
N GLN A 148 -50.73 -4.47 -17.67
CA GLN A 148 -50.61 -4.84 -19.08
C GLN A 148 -49.20 -5.32 -19.46
N GLN A 149 -48.16 -4.68 -18.91
CA GLN A 149 -46.78 -5.09 -19.10
C GLN A 149 -46.54 -6.46 -18.45
N THR A 150 -46.93 -6.63 -17.18
CA THR A 150 -46.80 -7.91 -16.46
C THR A 150 -47.49 -9.05 -17.21
N ILE A 151 -48.72 -8.83 -17.68
CA ILE A 151 -49.48 -9.81 -18.48
C ILE A 151 -48.75 -10.13 -19.78
N SER A 152 -48.27 -9.11 -20.50
CA SER A 152 -47.57 -9.31 -21.78
C SER A 152 -46.25 -10.08 -21.63
N GLU A 153 -45.50 -9.86 -20.55
CA GLU A 153 -44.25 -10.54 -20.27
C GLU A 153 -44.49 -12.01 -19.84
N LYS A 154 -45.54 -12.26 -19.05
CA LYS A 154 -45.96 -13.61 -18.66
C LYS A 154 -46.50 -14.40 -19.86
N ALA A 155 -47.30 -13.77 -20.72
CA ALA A 155 -47.79 -14.36 -21.95
C ALA A 155 -46.61 -14.77 -22.86
N TYR A 156 -45.59 -13.92 -22.99
CA TYR A 156 -44.38 -14.25 -23.75
C TYR A 156 -43.64 -15.47 -23.20
N ALA A 157 -43.51 -15.59 -21.86
CA ALA A 157 -42.87 -16.75 -21.25
C ALA A 157 -43.62 -18.07 -21.57
N VAL A 158 -44.95 -18.05 -21.53
CA VAL A 158 -45.78 -19.21 -21.90
C VAL A 158 -45.66 -19.53 -23.39
N VAL A 159 -45.63 -18.51 -24.25
CA VAL A 159 -45.47 -18.72 -25.71
C VAL A 159 -44.15 -19.40 -26.03
N GLU A 160 -43.04 -18.95 -25.45
CA GLU A 160 -41.73 -19.54 -25.69
C GLU A 160 -41.60 -20.96 -25.10
N GLU A 161 -42.12 -21.19 -23.90
CA GLU A 161 -42.04 -22.50 -23.23
C GLU A 161 -42.80 -23.59 -24.00
N TYR A 162 -43.99 -23.28 -24.51
CA TYR A 162 -44.88 -24.25 -25.16
C TYR A 162 -44.82 -24.21 -26.70
N ARG A 163 -43.94 -23.39 -27.30
CA ARG A 163 -43.85 -23.17 -28.77
C ARG A 163 -43.76 -24.43 -29.61
N LYS A 164 -43.18 -25.50 -29.06
CA LYS A 164 -42.94 -26.79 -29.74
C LYS A 164 -44.07 -27.79 -29.55
N TYR A 165 -45.13 -27.44 -28.81
CA TYR A 165 -46.23 -28.33 -28.47
C TYR A 165 -47.43 -28.08 -29.40
N GLU A 166 -47.63 -28.97 -30.38
CA GLU A 166 -48.63 -28.79 -31.45
C GLU A 166 -50.06 -28.64 -30.92
N ASP A 167 -50.45 -29.39 -29.88
CA ASP A 167 -51.82 -29.29 -29.34
C ASP A 167 -52.09 -27.93 -28.65
N ALA A 168 -51.05 -27.12 -28.36
CA ALA A 168 -51.21 -25.78 -27.80
C ALA A 168 -51.20 -24.66 -28.85
N LYS A 169 -51.10 -24.97 -30.15
CA LYS A 169 -50.92 -23.99 -31.23
C LYS A 169 -51.97 -22.88 -31.26
N GLU A 170 -53.23 -23.21 -31.02
CA GLU A 170 -54.32 -22.22 -30.99
C GLU A 170 -54.18 -21.25 -29.79
N LEU A 171 -53.81 -21.77 -28.62
CA LEU A 171 -53.57 -20.97 -27.41
C LEU A 171 -52.35 -20.08 -27.60
N LEU A 172 -51.26 -20.64 -28.15
CA LEU A 172 -50.05 -19.90 -28.47
C LEU A 172 -50.36 -18.73 -29.40
N THR A 173 -51.19 -18.93 -30.42
CA THR A 173 -51.60 -17.88 -31.37
C THR A 173 -52.36 -16.75 -30.68
N MET A 174 -53.22 -17.07 -29.70
CA MET A 174 -53.94 -16.07 -28.90
C MET A 174 -53.01 -15.28 -27.97
N LEU A 175 -52.11 -15.99 -27.27
CA LEU A 175 -51.14 -15.37 -26.37
C LEU A 175 -50.11 -14.53 -27.14
N ASP A 176 -49.70 -14.93 -28.35
CA ASP A 176 -48.70 -14.23 -29.17
C ASP A 176 -49.17 -12.81 -29.55
N GLY A 177 -50.48 -12.59 -29.70
CA GLY A 177 -51.06 -11.26 -29.96
C GLY A 177 -50.90 -10.26 -28.82
N MET A 178 -50.70 -10.73 -27.58
CA MET A 178 -50.46 -9.89 -26.40
C MET A 178 -49.08 -10.09 -25.77
N ALA A 179 -48.32 -11.08 -26.23
CA ALA A 179 -46.97 -11.37 -25.77
C ALA A 179 -46.03 -10.25 -26.18
N LYS A 180 -45.36 -9.65 -25.19
CA LYS A 180 -44.23 -8.75 -25.43
C LYS A 180 -43.02 -9.35 -24.75
N LYS A 181 -41.92 -9.41 -25.51
CA LYS A 181 -40.64 -9.83 -24.96
C LYS A 181 -40.27 -8.89 -23.81
N PRO A 182 -40.03 -9.41 -22.59
CA PRO A 182 -39.65 -8.58 -21.46
C PRO A 182 -38.36 -7.83 -21.78
N LYS A 183 -38.34 -6.54 -21.45
CA LYS A 183 -37.12 -5.74 -21.56
C LYS A 183 -36.06 -6.31 -20.65
N THR A 184 -34.85 -6.46 -21.18
CA THR A 184 -33.71 -6.83 -20.36
C THR A 184 -33.42 -5.72 -19.35
N LEU A 185 -32.81 -6.05 -18.22
CA LEU A 185 -32.41 -5.05 -17.23
C LEU A 185 -31.54 -3.95 -17.84
N SER A 186 -30.68 -4.28 -18.80
CA SER A 186 -29.85 -3.30 -19.51
C SER A 186 -30.67 -2.32 -20.35
N GLU A 187 -31.72 -2.79 -21.02
CA GLU A 187 -32.66 -1.92 -21.75
C GLU A 187 -33.45 -1.03 -20.79
N ARG A 188 -33.94 -1.59 -19.67
CA ARG A 188 -34.63 -0.82 -18.62
C ARG A 188 -33.73 0.27 -18.02
N ILE A 189 -32.45 -0.03 -17.81
CA ILE A 189 -31.46 0.94 -17.33
C ILE A 189 -31.19 2.05 -18.35
N HIS A 190 -31.10 1.70 -19.65
CA HIS A 190 -30.76 2.66 -20.69
C HIS A 190 -31.86 3.70 -20.93
N GLU A 191 -33.13 3.30 -20.76
CA GLU A 191 -34.29 4.18 -20.95
C GLU A 191 -34.69 4.94 -19.67
N ALA A 192 -34.14 4.58 -18.50
CA ALA A 192 -34.51 5.19 -17.23
C ALA A 192 -33.90 6.58 -17.04
N ASP A 193 -34.69 7.51 -16.51
CA ASP A 193 -34.20 8.80 -16.04
C ASP A 193 -33.55 8.72 -14.64
N VAL A 194 -32.87 9.79 -14.23
CA VAL A 194 -32.16 9.83 -12.93
C VAL A 194 -33.10 9.55 -11.74
N PRO A 195 -34.31 10.14 -11.64
CA PRO A 195 -35.27 9.81 -10.59
C PRO A 195 -35.65 8.33 -10.55
N THR A 196 -35.90 7.70 -11.70
CA THR A 196 -36.25 6.27 -11.79
C THR A 196 -35.09 5.40 -11.31
N ILE A 197 -33.86 5.70 -11.75
CA ILE A 197 -32.65 5.01 -11.28
C ILE A 197 -32.53 5.12 -9.76
N ILE A 198 -32.70 6.32 -9.18
CA ILE A 198 -32.65 6.54 -7.72
C ILE A 198 -33.75 5.75 -6.99
N LYS A 199 -34.97 5.68 -7.53
CA LYS A 199 -36.07 4.87 -6.97
C LYS A 199 -35.65 3.40 -6.90
N HIS A 200 -35.08 2.85 -7.97
CA HIS A 200 -34.65 1.45 -8.01
C HIS A 200 -33.43 1.15 -7.12
N VAL A 201 -32.46 2.06 -7.01
CA VAL A 201 -31.34 1.91 -6.05
C VAL A 201 -31.87 1.87 -4.61
N ASN A 202 -32.84 2.71 -4.27
CA ASN A 202 -33.40 2.75 -2.92
C ASN A 202 -34.29 1.55 -2.56
N LYS A 203 -34.81 0.81 -3.56
CA LYS A 203 -35.61 -0.42 -3.34
C LYS A 203 -34.78 -1.58 -2.75
N GLY A 204 -33.46 -1.59 -2.91
CA GLY A 204 -32.60 -2.63 -2.32
C GLY A 204 -32.82 -4.04 -2.90
N ASN A 205 -33.20 -4.13 -4.18
CA ASN A 205 -33.46 -5.42 -4.84
C ASN A 205 -32.15 -6.12 -5.30
N ARG A 206 -32.26 -7.32 -5.87
CA ARG A 206 -31.10 -8.10 -6.38
C ARG A 206 -30.27 -7.36 -7.43
N ASP A 207 -30.88 -6.41 -8.14
CA ASP A 207 -30.25 -5.62 -9.20
C ASP A 207 -29.74 -4.24 -8.73
N GLN A 208 -29.82 -3.96 -7.42
CA GLN A 208 -29.45 -2.67 -6.84
C GLN A 208 -28.07 -2.19 -7.29
N LYS A 209 -27.07 -3.08 -7.32
CA LYS A 209 -25.71 -2.73 -7.76
C LYS A 209 -25.66 -2.27 -9.21
N LYS A 210 -26.42 -2.89 -10.12
CA LYS A 210 -26.44 -2.51 -11.53
C LYS A 210 -27.11 -1.15 -11.75
N TRP A 211 -28.20 -0.89 -11.03
CA TRP A 211 -28.84 0.43 -11.00
C TRP A 211 -27.92 1.50 -10.40
N PHE A 212 -27.17 1.16 -9.36
CA PHE A 212 -26.19 2.05 -8.76
C PHE A 212 -25.07 2.41 -9.74
N GLN A 213 -24.51 1.41 -10.42
CA GLN A 213 -23.50 1.62 -11.47
C GLN A 213 -24.03 2.46 -12.62
N ALA A 214 -25.29 2.27 -13.02
CA ALA A 214 -25.95 3.11 -14.02
C ALA A 214 -26.05 4.58 -13.57
N LEU A 215 -26.35 4.84 -12.30
CA LEU A 215 -26.38 6.19 -11.74
C LEU A 215 -25.02 6.89 -11.92
N LEU A 216 -23.91 6.17 -11.68
CA LEU A 216 -22.55 6.69 -11.85
C LEU A 216 -22.20 7.07 -13.30
N ILE A 217 -22.97 6.59 -14.28
CA ILE A 217 -22.81 6.93 -15.71
C ILE A 217 -23.39 8.29 -16.06
N THR A 218 -24.32 8.78 -15.25
CA THR A 218 -25.01 10.05 -15.48
C THR A 218 -24.13 11.26 -15.10
N GLN A 219 -24.64 12.48 -15.31
CA GLN A 219 -24.03 13.73 -14.84
C GLN A 219 -24.23 13.88 -13.33
N VAL A 220 -23.66 12.96 -12.55
CA VAL A 220 -23.90 12.78 -11.11
C VAL A 220 -23.71 14.07 -10.31
N PHE A 221 -22.59 14.78 -10.54
CA PHE A 221 -22.26 15.98 -9.76
C PHE A 221 -23.16 17.19 -10.08
N ASN A 222 -23.93 17.13 -11.17
CA ASN A 222 -24.90 18.18 -11.50
C ASN A 222 -26.27 17.93 -10.85
N ASN A 223 -26.47 16.80 -10.17
CA ASN A 223 -27.74 16.43 -9.56
C ASN A 223 -27.56 16.11 -8.06
N LYS A 224 -28.10 16.99 -7.19
CA LYS A 224 -28.01 16.85 -5.73
C LYS A 224 -28.66 15.57 -5.20
N ASP A 225 -29.73 15.11 -5.82
CA ASP A 225 -30.42 13.89 -5.39
C ASP A 225 -29.62 12.64 -5.76
N ALA A 226 -28.92 12.67 -6.90
CA ALA A 226 -27.97 11.63 -7.27
C ALA A 226 -26.78 11.57 -6.28
N MET A 227 -26.22 12.73 -5.91
CA MET A 227 -25.14 12.79 -4.91
C MET A 227 -25.58 12.26 -3.54
N LYS A 228 -26.79 12.62 -3.07
CA LYS A 228 -27.35 12.06 -1.83
C LYS A 228 -27.59 10.56 -1.92
N CYS A 229 -28.04 10.06 -3.07
CA CYS A 229 -28.24 8.63 -3.28
C CYS A 229 -26.91 7.88 -3.19
N ILE A 230 -25.85 8.39 -3.83
CA ILE A 230 -24.50 7.81 -3.74
C ILE A 230 -23.95 7.90 -2.33
N ASP A 231 -24.15 9.03 -1.64
CA ASP A 231 -23.70 9.22 -0.25
C ASP A 231 -24.31 8.16 0.69
N LYS A 232 -25.60 7.84 0.50
CA LYS A 232 -26.32 6.83 1.27
C LYS A 232 -25.85 5.41 0.95
N TRP A 233 -25.52 5.12 -0.30
CA TRP A 233 -25.20 3.78 -0.80
C TRP A 233 -23.73 3.60 -1.18
N ALA A 234 -22.83 4.40 -0.59
CA ALA A 234 -21.39 4.41 -0.89
C ALA A 234 -20.70 3.04 -0.77
N HIS A 235 -21.22 2.16 0.09
CA HIS A 235 -20.72 0.79 0.29
C HIS A 235 -20.94 -0.13 -0.91
N LEU A 236 -21.76 0.27 -1.89
CA LEU A 236 -21.95 -0.47 -3.14
C LEU A 236 -20.83 -0.22 -4.16
N CYS A 237 -20.03 0.84 -3.96
CA CYS A 237 -18.92 1.20 -4.84
C CYS A 237 -17.82 0.12 -4.83
N ASP A 238 -17.34 -0.22 -6.02
CA ASP A 238 -16.07 -0.92 -6.19
C ASP A 238 -14.94 0.01 -6.70
N GLU A 239 -13.81 -0.58 -7.07
CA GLU A 239 -12.60 0.14 -7.49
C GLU A 239 -12.83 0.97 -8.76
N ASP A 240 -13.56 0.40 -9.73
CA ASP A 240 -13.80 1.04 -11.02
C ASP A 240 -14.82 2.17 -10.86
N ASP A 241 -15.81 1.99 -9.98
CA ASP A 241 -16.78 3.02 -9.61
C ASP A 241 -16.10 4.26 -9.00
N VAL A 242 -15.19 4.07 -8.02
CA VAL A 242 -14.46 5.18 -7.40
C VAL A 242 -13.51 5.85 -8.40
N LEU A 243 -12.81 5.08 -9.23
CA LEU A 243 -11.93 5.62 -10.27
C LEU A 243 -12.69 6.48 -11.28
N ARG A 244 -13.90 6.06 -11.65
CA ARG A 244 -14.79 6.83 -12.52
C ARG A 244 -15.18 8.16 -11.87
N LEU A 245 -15.61 8.14 -10.61
CA LEU A 245 -15.97 9.35 -9.88
C LEU A 245 -14.78 10.33 -9.76
N LEU A 246 -13.58 9.82 -9.51
CA LEU A 246 -12.35 10.62 -9.51
C LEU A 246 -12.09 11.30 -10.86
N ASN A 247 -12.22 10.56 -11.95
CA ASN A 247 -12.02 11.09 -13.30
C ASN A 247 -13.07 12.16 -13.66
N LEU A 248 -14.33 11.98 -13.25
CA LEU A 248 -15.38 12.99 -13.42
C LEU A 248 -15.09 14.25 -12.58
N CYS A 249 -14.63 14.10 -11.34
CA CYS A 249 -14.38 15.21 -10.43
C CYS A 249 -13.17 16.05 -10.84
N SER A 250 -12.19 15.45 -11.54
CA SER A 250 -11.06 16.19 -12.11
C SER A 250 -11.48 17.35 -13.03
N GLN A 251 -12.73 17.32 -13.51
CA GLN A 251 -13.32 18.34 -14.38
C GLN A 251 -14.16 19.40 -13.63
N SER A 252 -14.61 19.15 -12.40
CA SER A 252 -15.67 19.94 -11.75
C SER A 252 -15.25 20.80 -10.55
N HIS A 253 -14.05 20.64 -9.97
CA HIS A 253 -13.55 21.39 -8.80
C HIS A 253 -14.54 21.55 -7.60
N ASP A 254 -15.57 20.70 -7.52
CA ASP A 254 -16.62 20.80 -6.51
C ASP A 254 -16.19 20.14 -5.19
N SER A 255 -16.21 20.92 -4.10
CA SER A 255 -15.84 20.43 -2.77
C SER A 255 -16.78 19.34 -2.23
N GLU A 256 -18.06 19.36 -2.60
CA GLU A 256 -19.02 18.33 -2.17
C GLU A 256 -18.77 17.01 -2.91
N ALA A 257 -18.45 17.09 -4.21
CA ALA A 257 -18.03 15.94 -5.01
C ALA A 257 -16.78 15.27 -4.41
N THR A 258 -15.78 16.06 -4.00
CA THR A 258 -14.59 15.54 -3.33
C THR A 258 -14.94 14.78 -2.05
N LYS A 259 -15.77 15.35 -1.16
CA LYS A 259 -16.17 14.68 0.09
C LYS A 259 -16.89 13.36 -0.18
N LEU A 260 -17.76 13.34 -1.18
CA LEU A 260 -18.49 12.14 -1.59
C LEU A 260 -17.54 11.04 -2.09
N ILE A 261 -16.54 11.41 -2.90
CA ILE A 261 -15.54 10.48 -3.42
C ILE A 261 -14.70 9.90 -2.29
N VAL A 262 -14.23 10.73 -1.37
CA VAL A 262 -13.45 10.27 -0.21
C VAL A 262 -14.28 9.30 0.64
N LYS A 263 -15.59 9.55 0.81
CA LYS A 263 -16.50 8.62 1.49
C LYS A 263 -16.64 7.30 0.73
N CYS A 264 -16.86 7.32 -0.58
CA CYS A 264 -16.93 6.11 -1.41
C CYS A 264 -15.63 5.31 -1.36
N ALA A 265 -14.49 5.99 -1.51
CA ALA A 265 -13.16 5.40 -1.39
C ALA A 265 -12.92 4.83 0.02
N SER A 266 -13.51 5.45 1.05
CA SER A 266 -13.38 4.96 2.41
C SER A 266 -14.00 3.57 2.55
N GLU A 267 -15.10 3.24 1.90
CA GLU A 267 -15.75 1.92 1.98
C GLU A 267 -14.94 0.78 1.34
N LEU A 268 -13.93 1.10 0.54
CA LEU A 268 -13.06 0.11 -0.09
C LEU A 268 -12.12 -0.56 0.93
N ARG A 269 -11.78 -1.83 0.65
CA ARG A 269 -10.70 -2.53 1.34
C ARG A 269 -9.36 -1.87 1.02
N VAL A 270 -8.37 -1.98 1.92
CA VAL A 270 -7.03 -1.38 1.77
C VAL A 270 -6.37 -1.71 0.43
N HIS A 271 -6.46 -2.96 -0.02
CA HIS A 271 -5.90 -3.39 -1.30
C HIS A 271 -6.57 -2.66 -2.49
N ASN A 272 -7.90 -2.63 -2.49
CA ASN A 272 -8.72 -2.01 -3.52
C ASN A 272 -8.49 -0.49 -3.57
N LEU A 273 -8.41 0.16 -2.41
CA LEU A 273 -8.09 1.58 -2.31
C LEU A 273 -6.70 1.90 -2.88
N MET A 274 -5.70 1.06 -2.63
CA MET A 274 -4.37 1.20 -3.22
C MET A 274 -4.43 1.11 -4.75
N VAL A 275 -5.19 0.14 -5.31
CA VAL A 275 -5.36 -0.01 -6.76
C VAL A 275 -5.95 1.26 -7.37
N VAL A 276 -6.98 1.85 -6.74
CA VAL A 276 -7.60 3.11 -7.17
C VAL A 276 -6.58 4.25 -7.18
N ILE A 277 -5.85 4.45 -6.07
CA ILE A 277 -4.83 5.51 -5.94
C ILE A 277 -3.76 5.35 -7.03
N MET A 278 -3.25 4.13 -7.20
CA MET A 278 -2.23 3.81 -8.21
C MET A 278 -2.72 4.13 -9.62
N ARG A 279 -3.91 3.64 -10.00
CA ARG A 279 -4.49 3.88 -11.34
C ARG A 279 -4.72 5.36 -11.58
N TYR A 280 -5.38 6.05 -10.65
CA TYR A 280 -5.70 7.47 -10.77
C TYR A 280 -4.45 8.34 -10.96
N TYR A 281 -3.43 8.18 -10.11
CA TYR A 281 -2.22 8.98 -10.19
C TYR A 281 -1.27 8.57 -11.30
N SER A 282 -1.30 7.30 -11.75
CA SER A 282 -0.56 6.88 -12.95
C SER A 282 -1.11 7.56 -14.22
N GLN A 283 -2.43 7.77 -14.30
CA GLN A 283 -3.09 8.44 -15.43
C GLN A 283 -2.91 9.96 -15.39
N ASN A 284 -3.05 10.56 -14.20
CA ASN A 284 -3.11 12.01 -14.03
C ASN A 284 -1.78 12.66 -13.57
N LYS A 285 -0.71 11.89 -13.32
CA LYS A 285 0.63 12.40 -12.95
C LYS A 285 0.63 13.46 -11.83
N PHE A 286 -0.24 13.32 -10.83
CA PHE A 286 -0.36 14.24 -9.69
C PHE A 286 -0.76 15.69 -10.02
N SER A 287 -1.27 15.98 -11.22
CA SER A 287 -1.74 17.33 -11.57
C SER A 287 -3.04 17.72 -10.85
N HIS A 288 -3.85 16.72 -10.46
CA HIS A 288 -5.16 16.91 -9.86
C HIS A 288 -5.17 16.43 -8.41
N VAL A 289 -5.14 17.39 -7.49
CA VAL A 289 -5.28 17.19 -6.04
C VAL A 289 -6.75 17.41 -5.67
N LEU A 290 -7.32 16.54 -4.83
CA LEU A 290 -8.74 16.65 -4.45
C LEU A 290 -8.99 17.69 -3.35
N THR A 291 -8.03 17.86 -2.44
CA THR A 291 -8.16 18.77 -1.29
C THR A 291 -6.85 19.49 -1.01
N GLU A 292 -6.90 20.82 -0.93
CA GLU A 292 -5.71 21.65 -0.74
C GLU A 292 -5.17 21.61 0.70
N ASP A 293 -6.04 21.53 1.72
CA ASP A 293 -5.61 21.45 3.12
C ASP A 293 -6.03 20.15 3.81
N ILE A 294 -5.06 19.26 3.97
CA ILE A 294 -5.19 18.00 4.71
C ILE A 294 -4.37 18.00 6.02
N ARG A 295 -3.75 19.12 6.39
CA ARG A 295 -2.86 19.18 7.56
C ARG A 295 -3.54 18.88 8.90
N PRO A 296 -4.79 19.33 9.16
CA PRO A 296 -5.48 18.99 10.41
C PRO A 296 -5.69 17.48 10.54
N GLN A 297 -6.06 16.81 9.43
CA GLN A 297 -6.32 15.37 9.39
C GLN A 297 -5.02 14.57 9.57
N LEU A 298 -3.92 15.02 8.96
CA LEU A 298 -2.59 14.45 9.17
C LEU A 298 -2.12 14.60 10.62
N THR A 299 -2.35 15.77 11.23
CA THR A 299 -1.98 16.00 12.63
C THR A 299 -2.77 15.08 13.56
N LEU A 300 -4.07 14.94 13.33
CA LEU A 300 -4.92 14.01 14.08
C LEU A 300 -4.44 12.56 13.93
N LEU A 301 -4.16 12.12 12.69
CA LEU A 301 -3.69 10.76 12.42
C LEU A 301 -2.39 10.45 13.16
N PHE A 302 -1.40 11.36 13.12
CA PHE A 302 -0.11 11.15 13.78
C PHE A 302 -0.21 11.24 15.31
N ASN A 303 -1.11 12.06 15.86
CA ASN A 303 -1.38 12.06 17.30
C ASN A 303 -2.04 10.74 17.74
N GLN A 304 -2.95 10.18 16.93
CA GLN A 304 -3.52 8.87 17.19
C GLN A 304 -2.47 7.76 17.15
N MET A 305 -1.45 7.85 16.28
CA MET A 305 -0.33 6.89 16.28
C MET A 305 0.45 6.91 17.60
N THR A 306 0.60 8.08 18.24
CA THR A 306 1.32 8.17 19.52
C THR A 306 0.52 7.65 20.72
N GLU A 307 -0.81 7.61 20.63
CA GLU A 307 -1.70 7.18 21.71
C GLU A 307 -2.08 5.69 21.61
N ALA A 308 -2.01 5.10 20.42
CA ALA A 308 -2.40 3.71 20.16
C ALA A 308 -1.32 2.71 20.58
N ALA A 309 -1.72 1.61 21.23
CA ALA A 309 -0.81 0.53 21.62
C ALA A 309 -0.35 -0.34 20.43
N GLU A 310 -1.15 -0.44 19.36
CA GLU A 310 -0.80 -1.13 18.11
C GLU A 310 -1.43 -0.41 16.92
N LEU A 311 -0.61 -0.15 15.90
CA LEU A 311 -1.09 0.41 14.64
C LEU A 311 -1.65 -0.68 13.73
N GLY A 312 -2.98 -0.76 13.69
CA GLY A 312 -3.69 -1.68 12.80
C GLY A 312 -3.88 -1.16 11.37
N ASN A 313 -4.53 -1.98 10.55
CA ASN A 313 -4.95 -1.66 9.17
C ASN A 313 -5.77 -0.35 9.06
N SER A 314 -6.38 0.13 10.15
CA SER A 314 -7.11 1.40 10.20
C SER A 314 -6.23 2.61 9.90
N CYS A 315 -5.01 2.63 10.44
CA CYS A 315 -4.08 3.74 10.21
C CYS A 315 -3.61 3.77 8.75
N ILE A 316 -3.25 2.62 8.20
CA ILE A 316 -2.85 2.49 6.79
C ILE A 316 -4.01 2.93 5.87
N ARG A 317 -5.25 2.53 6.18
CA ARG A 317 -6.43 2.99 5.43
C ARG A 317 -6.58 4.50 5.48
N ASN A 318 -6.46 5.12 6.66
CA ASN A 318 -6.54 6.58 6.79
C ASN A 318 -5.41 7.29 6.02
N LEU A 319 -4.18 6.78 6.10
CA LEU A 319 -3.05 7.30 5.34
C LEU A 319 -3.31 7.23 3.82
N LEU A 320 -3.87 6.12 3.33
CA LEU A 320 -4.23 5.96 1.92
C LEU A 320 -5.34 6.93 1.49
N LEU A 321 -6.36 7.15 2.33
CA LEU A 321 -7.39 8.14 2.04
C LEU A 321 -6.84 9.57 1.97
N LEU A 322 -5.84 9.89 2.80
CA LEU A 322 -5.13 11.17 2.71
C LEU A 322 -4.25 11.25 1.46
N LEU A 323 -3.58 10.16 1.08
CA LEU A 323 -2.78 10.08 -0.15
C LEU A 323 -3.65 10.25 -1.39
N LEU A 324 -4.87 9.69 -1.37
CA LEU A 324 -5.84 9.91 -2.44
C LEU A 324 -6.18 11.39 -2.58
N GLN A 325 -6.27 12.13 -1.48
CA GLN A 325 -6.62 13.54 -1.47
C GLN A 325 -5.47 14.46 -1.90
N ASN A 326 -4.29 14.32 -1.28
CA ASN A 326 -3.11 15.15 -1.58
C ASN A 326 -1.80 14.41 -1.26
N PRO A 327 -1.22 13.68 -2.23
CA PRO A 327 -0.13 12.77 -1.94
C PRO A 327 1.19 13.49 -1.62
N VAL A 328 1.43 14.66 -2.22
CA VAL A 328 2.66 15.43 -2.00
C VAL A 328 2.72 15.89 -0.54
N ASP A 329 1.63 16.48 -0.02
CA ASP A 329 1.63 17.00 1.34
C ASP A 329 1.58 15.89 2.40
N VAL A 330 0.91 14.75 2.12
CA VAL A 330 1.01 13.58 3.00
C VAL A 330 2.45 13.10 3.11
N LEU A 331 3.13 12.88 1.98
CA LEU A 331 4.52 12.39 1.99
C LEU A 331 5.46 13.39 2.66
N ARG A 332 5.28 14.69 2.40
CA ARG A 332 6.05 15.77 3.06
C ARG A 332 5.90 15.74 4.57
N PHE A 333 4.66 15.66 5.05
CA PHE A 333 4.36 15.60 6.48
C PHE A 333 4.92 14.32 7.10
N THR A 334 4.71 13.19 6.44
CA THR A 334 5.15 11.87 6.87
C THR A 334 6.68 11.81 7.04
N TYR A 335 7.43 12.17 6.00
CA TYR A 335 8.89 12.19 6.09
C TYR A 335 9.38 13.22 7.11
N GLY A 336 8.74 14.39 7.18
CA GLY A 336 9.06 15.40 8.19
C GLY A 336 8.92 14.86 9.62
N LYS A 337 7.86 14.11 9.91
CA LYS A 337 7.65 13.47 11.21
C LYS A 337 8.68 12.36 11.48
N CYS A 338 8.98 11.52 10.49
CA CYS A 338 10.03 10.51 10.58
C CYS A 338 11.42 11.09 10.89
N LEU A 339 11.75 12.26 10.34
CA LEU A 339 13.01 12.94 10.60
C LEU A 339 13.05 13.63 11.97
N ILE A 340 11.90 13.90 12.59
CA ILE A 340 11.80 14.45 13.95
C ILE A 340 11.93 13.34 14.99
N SER A 341 11.36 12.15 14.73
CA SER A 341 11.40 11.04 15.67
C SER A 341 11.46 9.68 14.96
N PRO A 342 12.35 8.76 15.38
CA PRO A 342 12.49 7.46 14.76
C PRO A 342 11.29 6.54 15.04
N PHE A 343 10.50 6.86 16.08
CA PHE A 343 9.23 6.21 16.40
C PHE A 343 8.33 6.11 15.17
N TYR A 344 8.08 7.23 14.49
CA TYR A 344 7.18 7.25 13.32
C TYR A 344 7.70 6.40 12.17
N THR A 345 9.03 6.27 12.01
CA THR A 345 9.60 5.40 10.99
C THR A 345 9.32 3.93 11.28
N SER A 346 9.46 3.51 12.54
CA SER A 346 9.13 2.16 12.98
C SER A 346 7.66 1.85 12.72
N GLU A 347 6.78 2.74 13.17
CA GLU A 347 5.33 2.62 13.04
C GLU A 347 4.85 2.60 11.58
N LEU A 348 5.53 3.33 10.69
CA LEU A 348 5.18 3.41 9.27
C LEU A 348 5.88 2.37 8.40
N ARG A 349 6.64 1.44 8.97
CA ARG A 349 7.39 0.43 8.21
C ARG A 349 6.48 -0.41 7.30
N GLU A 350 5.34 -0.86 7.80
CA GLU A 350 4.37 -1.62 7.00
C GLU A 350 3.72 -0.75 5.91
N ALA A 351 3.44 0.51 6.23
CA ALA A 351 2.91 1.47 5.26
C ALA A 351 3.90 1.70 4.11
N PHE A 352 5.19 1.88 4.39
CA PHE A 352 6.23 1.98 3.36
C PHE A 352 6.28 0.73 2.48
N LEU A 353 6.18 -0.47 3.06
CA LEU A 353 6.14 -1.71 2.27
C LEU A 353 4.96 -1.75 1.29
N LYS A 354 3.77 -1.29 1.72
CA LYS A 354 2.56 -1.23 0.88
C LYS A 354 2.62 -0.11 -0.16
N LEU A 355 3.26 1.02 0.17
CA LEU A 355 3.36 2.21 -0.69
C LEU A 355 4.53 2.20 -1.68
N ARG A 356 5.31 1.11 -1.73
CA ARG A 356 6.51 0.98 -2.56
C ARG A 356 6.27 1.26 -4.04
N ASP A 357 5.14 0.85 -4.60
CA ASP A 357 4.88 1.01 -6.03
C ASP A 357 4.28 2.40 -6.31
N PHE A 358 3.56 2.94 -5.34
CA PHE A 358 3.05 4.30 -5.38
C PHE A 358 4.19 5.33 -5.39
N SER A 359 5.22 5.15 -4.58
CA SER A 359 6.38 6.06 -4.51
C SER A 359 7.13 6.20 -5.82
N LYS A 360 7.04 5.20 -6.71
CA LYS A 360 7.69 5.16 -8.02
C LYS A 360 6.91 5.91 -9.11
N ILE A 361 5.61 6.14 -8.93
CA ILE A 361 4.82 6.92 -9.89
C ILE A 361 5.42 8.32 -9.97
N ASP A 362 5.90 8.70 -11.17
CA ASP A 362 6.62 9.95 -11.43
C ASP A 362 7.74 10.27 -10.41
N ASN A 363 8.31 9.23 -9.79
CA ASN A 363 9.30 9.33 -8.71
C ASN A 363 8.86 10.26 -7.55
N ILE A 364 7.56 10.33 -7.23
CA ILE A 364 7.02 11.25 -6.22
C ILE A 364 7.66 11.04 -4.85
N GLY A 365 7.90 9.77 -4.46
CA GLY A 365 8.52 9.45 -3.17
C GLY A 365 9.91 10.07 -3.05
N MET A 366 10.69 10.02 -4.13
CA MET A 366 12.04 10.57 -4.22
C MET A 366 12.05 12.10 -4.27
N LYS A 367 11.23 12.70 -5.15
CA LYS A 367 11.12 14.17 -5.28
C LYS A 367 10.70 14.81 -3.94
N THR A 368 9.75 14.20 -3.24
CA THR A 368 9.31 14.69 -1.93
C THR A 368 10.36 14.46 -0.85
N LEU A 369 11.08 13.33 -0.88
CA LEU A 369 12.16 13.07 0.08
C LEU A 369 13.29 14.11 -0.08
N ASP A 370 13.76 14.35 -1.30
CA ASP A 370 14.80 15.35 -1.60
C ASP A 370 14.40 16.75 -1.09
N TYR A 371 13.16 17.16 -1.36
CA TYR A 371 12.60 18.42 -0.85
C TYR A 371 12.65 18.50 0.69
N ILE A 372 12.25 17.43 1.39
CA ILE A 372 12.20 17.42 2.85
C ILE A 372 13.60 17.41 3.47
N ILE A 373 14.54 16.66 2.88
CA ILE A 373 15.94 16.62 3.34
C ILE A 373 16.56 18.03 3.29
N VAL A 374 16.35 18.77 2.19
CA VAL A 374 16.82 20.16 2.05
C VAL A 374 16.16 21.08 3.08
N LYS A 375 14.87 20.88 3.37
CA LYS A 375 14.09 21.73 4.28
C LYS A 375 14.43 21.53 5.75
N VAL A 376 14.50 20.28 6.23
CA VAL A 376 14.73 19.97 7.65
C VAL A 376 16.18 20.20 8.06
N LYS A 377 17.12 19.96 7.13
CA LYS A 377 18.58 20.01 7.30
C LYS A 377 19.10 19.00 8.36
N PRO A 378 20.21 18.31 8.09
CA PRO A 378 20.88 17.46 9.07
C PRO A 378 21.50 18.30 10.17
N LYS A 379 21.36 17.81 11.39
CA LYS A 379 21.99 18.33 12.61
C LYS A 379 22.32 17.14 13.50
N ALA A 380 23.27 17.31 14.43
CA ALA A 380 23.65 16.25 15.36
C ALA A 380 22.45 15.56 16.05
N GLU A 381 21.41 16.33 16.40
CA GLU A 381 20.18 15.84 17.06
C GLU A 381 19.28 14.94 16.21
N ASN A 382 19.41 14.94 14.88
CA ASN A 382 18.52 14.19 13.99
C ASN A 382 19.23 13.17 13.08
N ILE A 383 20.55 13.02 13.18
CA ILE A 383 21.33 12.07 12.35
C ILE A 383 20.74 10.66 12.41
N ASP A 384 20.46 10.15 13.61
CA ASP A 384 19.93 8.80 13.79
C ASP A 384 18.55 8.65 13.15
N ASN A 385 17.72 9.69 13.18
CA ASN A 385 16.39 9.67 12.55
C ASN A 385 16.50 9.55 11.03
N TYR A 386 17.46 10.26 10.42
CA TYR A 386 17.75 10.11 8.99
C TYR A 386 18.23 8.69 8.67
N VAL A 387 19.17 8.16 9.46
CA VAL A 387 19.71 6.80 9.25
C VAL A 387 18.59 5.76 9.34
N VAL A 388 17.74 5.84 10.36
CA VAL A 388 16.61 4.93 10.55
C VAL A 388 15.60 5.04 9.40
N LEU A 389 15.23 6.25 8.98
CA LEU A 389 14.32 6.47 7.85
C LEU A 389 14.85 5.89 6.54
N LEU A 390 16.06 6.26 6.14
CA LEU A 390 16.64 5.85 4.87
C LEU A 390 16.94 4.35 4.84
N THR A 391 17.39 3.77 5.96
CA THR A 391 17.58 2.32 6.07
C THR A 391 16.25 1.58 5.97
N THR A 392 15.21 2.04 6.66
CA THR A 392 13.86 1.45 6.58
C THR A 392 13.31 1.52 5.15
N MET A 393 13.52 2.63 4.45
CA MET A 393 13.10 2.78 3.04
C MET A 393 13.84 1.81 2.10
N LEU A 394 15.12 1.52 2.35
CA LEU A 394 15.88 0.52 1.60
C LEU A 394 15.41 -0.90 1.90
N GLU A 395 15.26 -1.25 3.19
CA GLU A 395 14.82 -2.57 3.64
C GLU A 395 13.43 -2.93 3.13
N THR A 396 12.50 -1.97 3.14
CA THR A 396 11.13 -2.15 2.61
C THR A 396 11.06 -2.08 1.08
N ARG A 397 12.18 -1.79 0.40
CA ARG A 397 12.26 -1.50 -1.05
C ARG A 397 11.31 -0.39 -1.47
N TYR A 398 11.03 0.54 -0.56
CA TYR A 398 10.26 1.75 -0.84
C TYR A 398 10.99 2.66 -1.82
N ILE A 399 12.32 2.67 -1.74
CA ILE A 399 13.24 3.31 -2.67
C ILE A 399 14.26 2.27 -3.16
N ILE A 400 14.58 2.28 -4.45
CA ILE A 400 15.59 1.40 -5.05
C ILE A 400 17.00 1.93 -4.68
N PRO A 401 17.99 1.06 -4.42
CA PRO A 401 19.35 1.50 -4.04
C PRO A 401 19.97 2.58 -4.94
N ASN A 402 19.85 2.47 -6.27
CA ASN A 402 20.39 3.48 -7.20
C ASN A 402 19.72 4.86 -7.05
N MET A 403 18.43 4.88 -6.73
CA MET A 403 17.71 6.13 -6.43
C MET A 403 18.19 6.72 -5.11
N MET A 404 18.45 5.89 -4.09
CA MET A 404 19.03 6.34 -2.83
C MET A 404 20.39 7.00 -3.05
N THR A 405 21.25 6.40 -3.87
CA THR A 405 22.53 6.99 -4.29
C THR A 405 22.36 8.39 -4.88
N THR A 406 21.33 8.60 -5.69
CA THR A 406 21.03 9.91 -6.30
C THR A 406 20.64 10.96 -5.26
N VAL A 407 19.84 10.57 -4.25
CA VAL A 407 19.51 11.45 -3.12
C VAL A 407 20.72 11.76 -2.28
N LEU A 408 21.51 10.75 -1.89
CA LEU A 408 22.73 10.94 -1.11
C LEU A 408 23.77 11.79 -1.86
N PHE A 409 23.87 11.63 -3.18
CA PHE A 409 24.71 12.46 -4.04
C PHE A 409 24.26 13.91 -4.01
N THR A 410 22.98 14.19 -4.28
CA THR A 410 22.43 15.55 -4.32
C THR A 410 22.58 16.22 -2.96
N PHE A 411 22.32 15.46 -1.90
CA PHE A 411 22.50 15.83 -0.51
C PHE A 411 23.95 16.23 -0.20
N LEU A 412 24.94 15.37 -0.44
CA LEU A 412 26.35 15.69 -0.19
C LEU A 412 26.85 16.84 -1.07
N LYS A 413 26.44 16.89 -2.35
CA LYS A 413 26.82 17.95 -3.29
C LYS A 413 26.33 19.32 -2.83
N GLY A 414 25.13 19.40 -2.26
CA GLY A 414 24.58 20.62 -1.67
C GLY A 414 25.42 21.12 -0.50
N TYR A 415 25.80 20.23 0.42
CA TYR A 415 26.60 20.60 1.59
C TYR A 415 28.07 20.93 1.25
N ARG A 416 28.67 20.21 0.30
CA ARG A 416 30.01 20.53 -0.22
C ARG A 416 30.09 21.97 -0.75
N ARG A 417 29.09 22.41 -1.52
CA ARG A 417 29.05 23.78 -2.09
C ARG A 417 29.02 24.88 -1.03
N ASN A 418 28.39 24.62 0.12
CA ASN A 418 28.25 25.61 1.19
C ASN A 418 29.54 25.79 2.01
N LYS A 419 30.54 24.91 1.87
CA LYS A 419 31.85 24.96 2.56
C LYS A 419 31.78 25.05 4.10
N VAL A 420 30.70 24.58 4.71
CA VAL A 420 30.56 24.46 6.17
C VAL A 420 30.86 23.02 6.57
N CYS A 421 32.02 22.78 7.19
CA CYS A 421 32.51 21.42 7.49
C CYS A 421 31.57 20.66 8.44
N GLU A 422 30.92 21.33 9.39
CA GLU A 422 30.01 20.73 10.38
C GLU A 422 28.72 20.19 9.75
N HIS A 423 28.16 20.90 8.77
CA HIS A 423 26.96 20.42 8.06
C HIS A 423 27.30 19.23 7.16
N LEU A 424 28.45 19.29 6.48
CA LEU A 424 28.94 18.17 5.69
C LEU A 424 29.23 16.94 6.56
N ASN A 425 29.73 17.17 7.78
CA ASN A 425 29.96 16.12 8.77
C ASN A 425 28.68 15.35 9.10
N CYS A 426 27.60 16.06 9.43
CA CYS A 426 26.29 15.44 9.70
C CYS A 426 25.79 14.65 8.48
N ALA A 427 25.94 15.20 7.27
CA ALA A 427 25.53 14.53 6.04
C ALA A 427 26.33 13.25 5.77
N LEU A 428 27.65 13.26 5.99
CA LEU A 428 28.51 12.08 5.86
C LEU A 428 28.22 11.02 6.92
N GLN A 429 27.87 11.42 8.15
CA GLN A 429 27.44 10.47 9.18
C GLN A 429 26.16 9.72 8.78
N ILE A 430 25.19 10.44 8.20
CA ILE A 430 23.98 9.81 7.66
C ILE A 430 24.34 8.80 6.58
N VAL A 431 25.15 9.19 5.59
CA VAL A 431 25.61 8.30 4.51
C VAL A 431 26.33 7.07 5.07
N ARG A 432 27.20 7.24 6.07
CA ARG A 432 27.94 6.16 6.72
C ARG A 432 27.03 5.20 7.49
N GLY A 433 25.94 5.70 8.07
CA GLY A 433 24.96 4.91 8.81
C GLY A 433 24.04 4.09 7.91
N VAL A 434 23.71 4.61 6.73
CA VAL A 434 22.87 3.90 5.75
C VAL A 434 23.68 2.80 5.07
N SER A 435 23.27 1.54 5.25
CA SER A 435 23.88 0.39 4.58
C SER A 435 23.36 0.29 3.16
N VAL A 436 23.98 1.00 2.22
CA VAL A 436 23.62 0.91 0.80
C VAL A 436 24.40 -0.22 0.15
N GLY A 437 23.72 -1.32 -0.19
CA GLY A 437 24.23 -2.24 -1.21
C GLY A 437 24.26 -1.50 -2.55
N MET A 438 25.43 -0.99 -2.93
CA MET A 438 25.58 -0.24 -4.18
C MET A 438 25.85 -1.22 -5.32
N PHE A 439 25.00 -1.20 -6.34
CA PHE A 439 25.30 -1.85 -7.62
C PHE A 439 26.20 -0.95 -8.45
N VAL A 440 27.02 -1.54 -9.33
CA VAL A 440 27.80 -0.78 -10.30
C VAL A 440 26.86 -0.08 -11.29
N SER A 441 26.63 1.20 -11.06
CA SER A 441 25.88 2.09 -11.95
C SER A 441 26.64 3.39 -12.15
N GLU A 442 26.23 4.17 -13.16
CA GLU A 442 26.81 5.50 -13.40
C GLU A 442 26.58 6.45 -12.22
N GLU A 443 25.43 6.36 -11.55
CA GLU A 443 25.12 7.12 -10.33
C GLU A 443 26.05 6.75 -9.18
N THR A 444 26.33 5.46 -9.00
CA THR A 444 27.30 4.97 -8.01
C THR A 444 28.70 5.49 -8.30
N ARG A 445 29.14 5.48 -9.56
CA ARG A 445 30.44 6.05 -9.95
C ARG A 445 30.53 7.54 -9.62
N ASN A 446 29.54 8.32 -10.03
CA ASN A 446 29.47 9.76 -9.73
C ASN A 446 29.47 10.04 -8.21
N PHE A 447 28.81 9.18 -7.43
CA PHE A 447 28.81 9.26 -5.98
C PHE A 447 30.19 9.00 -5.38
N ILE A 448 30.89 7.96 -5.85
CA ILE A 448 32.26 7.66 -5.41
C ILE A 448 33.23 8.79 -5.81
N GLU A 449 33.12 9.35 -7.01
CA GLU A 449 33.92 10.52 -7.41
C GLU A 449 33.69 11.71 -6.48
N LEU A 450 32.44 11.98 -6.12
CA LEU A 450 32.11 13.03 -5.16
C LEU A 450 32.72 12.77 -3.77
N LEU A 451 32.69 11.52 -3.30
CA LEU A 451 33.33 11.13 -2.04
C LEU A 451 34.85 11.35 -2.12
N LEU A 452 35.52 10.90 -3.18
CA LEU A 452 36.97 11.11 -3.35
C LEU A 452 37.34 12.60 -3.34
N ASP A 453 36.57 13.43 -4.04
CA ASP A 453 36.74 14.88 -3.99
C ASP A 453 36.55 15.45 -2.57
N ILE A 454 35.48 15.06 -1.88
CA ILE A 454 35.20 15.51 -0.50
C ILE A 454 36.35 15.10 0.43
N MET A 455 36.83 13.86 0.31
CA MET A 455 37.96 13.36 1.08
C MET A 455 39.19 14.24 0.88
N ASN A 456 39.57 14.52 -0.37
CA ASN A 456 40.76 15.32 -0.67
C ASN A 456 40.62 16.77 -0.17
N GLU A 457 39.49 17.43 -0.45
CA GLU A 457 39.23 18.83 -0.06
C GLU A 457 39.23 19.02 1.46
N ASN A 458 38.85 18.00 2.22
CA ASN A 458 38.72 18.07 3.67
C ASN A 458 39.94 17.50 4.41
N ARG A 459 40.95 16.98 3.70
CA ARG A 459 42.19 16.52 4.34
C ARG A 459 43.00 17.71 4.84
N SER A 460 43.12 17.78 6.16
CA SER A 460 43.93 18.76 6.84
C SER A 460 45.42 18.47 6.68
N SER A 461 46.23 19.53 6.68
CA SER A 461 47.68 19.43 6.84
C SER A 461 48.05 19.87 8.25
N MET A 462 49.25 19.52 8.71
CA MET A 462 49.71 19.96 10.04
C MET A 462 49.69 21.48 10.23
N VAL A 463 49.96 22.25 9.17
CA VAL A 463 50.02 23.72 9.22
C VAL A 463 48.63 24.37 9.22
N LYS A 464 47.64 23.69 8.64
CA LYS A 464 46.25 24.15 8.52
C LYS A 464 45.33 23.02 8.94
N PHE A 465 45.31 22.74 10.24
CA PHE A 465 44.54 21.63 10.76
C PHE A 465 43.16 22.09 11.22
N ASN A 466 42.12 21.62 10.52
CA ASN A 466 40.73 21.77 10.96
C ASN A 466 40.18 20.40 11.35
N HIS A 467 39.78 20.25 12.62
CA HIS A 467 39.26 18.99 13.13
C HIS A 467 37.97 18.55 12.43
N ALA A 468 37.02 19.45 12.19
CA ALA A 468 35.75 19.14 11.54
C ALA A 468 35.95 18.66 10.09
N CYS A 469 36.82 19.33 9.34
CA CYS A 469 37.14 18.91 7.98
C CYS A 469 37.91 17.57 8.00
N HIS A 470 38.90 17.40 8.89
CA HIS A 470 39.61 16.11 8.98
C HIS A 470 38.68 14.94 9.35
N GLN A 471 37.66 15.20 10.17
CA GLN A 471 36.61 14.24 10.49
C GLN A 471 35.72 13.92 9.27
N ASN A 472 35.47 14.88 8.37
CA ASN A 472 34.80 14.62 7.09
C ASN A 472 35.62 13.67 6.22
N ALA A 473 36.94 13.88 6.13
CA ALA A 473 37.83 12.97 5.42
C ALA A 473 37.76 11.56 6.04
N LYS A 474 37.73 11.45 7.37
CA LYS A 474 37.57 10.16 8.07
C LYS A 474 36.27 9.45 7.71
N TYR A 475 35.14 10.13 7.79
CA TYR A 475 33.86 9.51 7.44
C TYR A 475 33.81 9.09 5.98
N THR A 476 34.42 9.87 5.10
CA THR A 476 34.50 9.53 3.68
C THR A 476 35.32 8.26 3.44
N VAL A 477 36.47 8.13 4.10
CA VAL A 477 37.27 6.89 4.08
C VAL A 477 36.50 5.71 4.62
N ASP A 478 35.78 5.86 5.74
CA ASP A 478 34.93 4.81 6.31
C ASP A 478 33.85 4.36 5.32
N ILE A 479 33.21 5.30 4.62
CA ILE A 479 32.20 5.00 3.60
C ILE A 479 32.85 4.22 2.45
N ILE A 480 33.96 4.72 1.88
CA ILE A 480 34.68 4.05 0.77
C ILE A 480 35.10 2.63 1.18
N ALA A 481 35.64 2.46 2.39
CA ALA A 481 36.05 1.15 2.90
C ALA A 481 34.87 0.18 3.07
N LYS A 482 33.69 0.66 3.50
CA LYS A 482 32.47 -0.15 3.53
C LYS A 482 32.01 -0.56 2.13
N LEU A 483 32.04 0.37 1.17
CA LEU A 483 31.67 0.09 -0.22
C LEU A 483 32.56 -1.00 -0.82
N TYR A 484 33.87 -0.91 -0.62
CA TYR A 484 34.83 -1.92 -1.08
C TYR A 484 34.55 -3.32 -0.52
N LYS A 485 34.19 -3.44 0.76
CA LYS A 485 33.90 -4.74 1.40
C LYS A 485 32.63 -5.42 0.90
N THR A 486 31.67 -4.64 0.40
CA THR A 486 30.32 -5.15 0.09
C THR A 486 30.25 -5.75 -1.32
N ASP A 487 31.16 -5.37 -2.22
CA ASP A 487 31.11 -5.75 -3.63
C ASP A 487 32.51 -6.14 -4.17
N SER A 488 33.13 -7.14 -3.55
CA SER A 488 34.49 -7.60 -3.88
C SER A 488 34.65 -8.15 -5.31
N GLU A 489 33.56 -8.34 -6.05
CA GLU A 489 33.59 -8.88 -7.41
C GLU A 489 33.56 -7.80 -8.50
N SER A 490 33.19 -6.56 -8.16
CA SER A 490 32.96 -5.53 -9.16
C SER A 490 34.13 -4.55 -9.30
N ASN A 491 34.59 -4.34 -10.53
CA ASN A 491 35.66 -3.40 -10.84
C ASN A 491 35.06 -2.01 -11.09
N PHE A 492 35.18 -1.10 -10.12
CA PHE A 492 34.82 0.30 -10.33
C PHE A 492 35.93 1.02 -11.09
N GLN A 493 35.74 1.27 -12.39
CA GLN A 493 36.54 2.26 -13.09
C GLN A 493 36.02 3.65 -12.71
N VAL A 494 36.82 4.39 -11.94
CA VAL A 494 36.49 5.75 -11.46
C VAL A 494 37.58 6.71 -11.96
N GLN A 495 37.18 7.85 -12.50
CA GLN A 495 38.11 8.93 -12.87
C GLN A 495 37.84 10.14 -11.97
N PRO A 496 38.64 10.36 -10.92
CA PRO A 496 38.44 11.50 -10.02
C PRO A 496 38.57 12.84 -10.79
N ARG A 497 37.79 13.84 -10.36
CA ARG A 497 37.75 15.16 -11.01
C ARG A 497 38.87 16.08 -10.54
N THR A 498 39.39 15.84 -9.34
CA THR A 498 40.45 16.63 -8.72
C THR A 498 41.83 16.05 -9.03
N THR A 499 42.85 16.90 -8.91
CA THR A 499 44.27 16.60 -9.21
C THR A 499 44.79 15.38 -8.44
N ASP A 500 45.75 14.68 -9.04
CA ASP A 500 46.53 13.55 -8.51
C ASP A 500 47.13 13.87 -7.12
N ASP A 501 46.32 13.69 -6.07
CA ASP A 501 46.81 13.60 -4.70
C ASP A 501 47.01 12.13 -4.35
N GLY A 502 48.07 11.85 -3.58
CA GLY A 502 48.44 10.49 -3.24
C GLY A 502 47.31 9.68 -2.60
N PHE A 503 46.36 10.30 -1.89
CA PHE A 503 45.23 9.58 -1.28
C PHE A 503 44.14 9.25 -2.28
N THR A 504 43.72 10.18 -3.12
CA THR A 504 42.73 9.90 -4.16
C THR A 504 43.24 8.82 -5.12
N THR A 505 44.52 8.87 -5.49
CA THR A 505 45.14 7.84 -6.33
C THR A 505 45.22 6.49 -5.61
N TYR A 506 45.50 6.47 -4.30
CA TYR A 506 45.45 5.25 -3.50
C TYR A 506 44.04 4.63 -3.50
N TYR A 507 42.99 5.39 -3.13
CA TYR A 507 41.64 4.85 -3.05
C TYR A 507 41.04 4.50 -4.41
N THR A 508 41.44 5.20 -5.47
CA THR A 508 41.08 4.83 -6.84
C THR A 508 41.69 3.46 -7.21
N LYS A 509 42.95 3.20 -6.82
CA LYS A 509 43.56 1.87 -6.97
C LYS A 509 42.83 0.83 -6.13
N VAL A 510 42.54 1.11 -4.86
CA VAL A 510 41.79 0.20 -3.98
C VAL A 510 40.45 -0.20 -4.61
N LEU A 511 39.69 0.76 -5.12
CA LEU A 511 38.37 0.53 -5.74
C LEU A 511 38.43 -0.18 -7.10
N SER A 512 39.57 -0.14 -7.79
CA SER A 512 39.75 -0.75 -9.12
C SER A 512 40.52 -2.07 -9.11
N SER A 513 41.29 -2.33 -8.05
CA SER A 513 42.10 -3.54 -7.92
C SER A 513 41.35 -4.63 -7.15
N LYS A 514 41.48 -5.89 -7.59
CA LYS A 514 40.93 -7.07 -6.88
C LYS A 514 41.78 -7.52 -5.68
N GLY A 515 42.78 -6.75 -5.27
CA GLY A 515 43.78 -7.14 -4.29
C GLY A 515 43.95 -6.12 -3.16
N ASN A 516 44.55 -6.55 -2.06
CA ASN A 516 44.96 -5.64 -0.99
C ASN A 516 46.11 -4.76 -1.50
N VAL A 517 45.80 -3.51 -1.86
CA VAL A 517 46.80 -2.48 -2.14
C VAL A 517 47.45 -2.08 -0.81
N SER A 518 48.78 -2.23 -0.69
CA SER A 518 49.51 -1.75 0.48
C SER A 518 49.50 -0.21 0.49
N MET A 519 49.05 0.35 1.60
CA MET A 519 49.10 1.80 1.81
C MET A 519 50.54 2.28 2.01
N LEU A 520 51.35 1.51 2.74
CA LEU A 520 52.74 1.80 2.99
C LEU A 520 53.54 1.89 1.69
N GLU A 521 53.44 0.88 0.81
CA GLU A 521 54.18 0.86 -0.46
C GLU A 521 53.70 1.97 -1.40
N HIS A 522 52.42 2.33 -1.38
CA HIS A 522 51.89 3.40 -2.23
C HIS A 522 52.44 4.79 -1.83
N PHE A 523 52.48 5.10 -0.53
CA PHE A 523 52.99 6.40 -0.06
C PHE A 523 54.51 6.44 0.10
N CYS A 524 55.12 5.29 0.35
CA CYS A 524 56.54 5.16 0.62
C CYS A 524 57.14 4.04 -0.25
N PRO A 525 57.24 4.21 -1.57
CA PRO A 525 57.74 3.17 -2.45
C PRO A 525 59.17 2.77 -2.09
N ASN A 526 59.45 1.47 -2.04
CA ASN A 526 60.70 0.89 -1.54
C ASN A 526 60.98 1.23 -0.07
N PHE A 527 59.97 1.11 0.80
CA PHE A 527 60.15 1.31 2.24
C PHE A 527 61.10 0.26 2.81
N SER A 528 62.27 0.69 3.33
CA SER A 528 63.24 -0.19 4.00
C SER A 528 63.83 0.48 5.23
N MET A 529 63.89 -0.25 6.34
CA MET A 529 64.49 0.19 7.61
C MET A 529 66.01 0.41 7.51
N ASP A 530 66.68 -0.05 6.45
CA ASP A 530 68.09 0.25 6.18
C ASP A 530 68.34 1.76 6.01
N ASN A 531 67.31 2.51 5.62
CA ASN A 531 67.34 3.97 5.53
C ASN A 531 66.33 4.61 6.49
N TYR A 532 66.52 4.35 7.78
CA TYR A 532 65.64 4.79 8.87
C TYR A 532 65.27 6.29 8.80
N ALA A 533 66.23 7.17 8.56
CA ALA A 533 65.98 8.62 8.47
C ALA A 533 65.02 8.97 7.32
N ARG A 534 65.12 8.28 6.18
CA ARG A 534 64.19 8.44 5.05
C ARG A 534 62.79 7.92 5.40
N CYS A 535 62.69 6.81 6.12
CA CYS A 535 61.41 6.27 6.59
C CYS A 535 60.69 7.26 7.52
N VAL A 536 61.40 7.79 8.51
CA VAL A 536 60.88 8.83 9.42
C VAL A 536 60.46 10.07 8.62
N GLY A 537 61.26 10.51 7.65
CA GLY A 537 60.95 11.66 6.80
C GLY A 537 59.71 11.48 5.92
N HIS A 538 59.44 10.26 5.45
CA HIS A 538 58.20 9.93 4.73
C HIS A 538 56.99 9.92 5.66
N LEU A 539 57.10 9.27 6.82
CA LEU A 539 56.04 9.23 7.83
C LEU A 539 55.67 10.64 8.29
N LEU A 540 56.65 11.49 8.58
CA LEU A 540 56.44 12.89 8.96
C LEU A 540 55.53 13.65 7.97
N LYS A 541 55.64 13.36 6.66
CA LYS A 541 54.82 14.01 5.62
C LYS A 541 53.40 13.50 5.54
N ILE A 542 53.17 12.23 5.89
CA ILE A 542 51.86 11.59 5.71
C ILE A 542 51.04 11.53 7.00
N LEU A 543 51.67 11.28 8.16
CA LEU A 543 50.98 11.02 9.43
C LEU A 543 49.96 12.10 9.81
N PRO A 544 50.25 13.41 9.70
CA PRO A 544 49.26 14.46 10.02
C PRO A 544 48.05 14.48 9.07
N ARG A 545 48.16 13.88 7.89
CA ARG A 545 47.12 13.82 6.84
C ARG A 545 46.32 12.52 6.86
N LEU A 546 46.81 11.49 7.55
CA LEU A 546 46.12 10.22 7.70
C LEU A 546 44.90 10.39 8.60
N VAL A 547 43.82 9.68 8.27
CA VAL A 547 42.66 9.52 9.17
C VAL A 547 42.78 8.23 9.98
N THR A 548 41.96 8.05 11.02
CA THR A 548 42.11 6.91 11.97
C THR A 548 42.20 5.52 11.30
N PRO A 549 41.34 5.16 10.32
CA PRO A 549 41.46 3.87 9.64
C PRO A 549 42.81 3.67 8.93
N GLU A 550 43.41 4.75 8.44
CA GLU A 550 44.66 4.74 7.68
C GLU A 550 45.86 4.63 8.62
N TRP A 551 45.82 5.32 9.77
CA TRP A 551 46.77 5.14 10.86
C TRP A 551 46.83 3.67 11.31
N LEU A 552 45.66 3.06 11.53
CA LEU A 552 45.56 1.65 11.89
C LEU A 552 46.13 0.75 10.78
N LYS A 553 45.86 1.06 9.51
CA LYS A 553 46.31 0.25 8.37
C LYS A 553 47.82 0.33 8.15
N ILE A 554 48.41 1.53 8.16
CA ILE A 554 49.86 1.70 8.03
C ILE A 554 50.59 1.05 9.20
N THR A 555 50.07 1.20 10.42
CA THR A 555 50.67 0.56 11.60
C THR A 555 50.65 -0.96 11.48
N GLU A 556 49.53 -1.53 11.03
CA GLU A 556 49.41 -2.97 10.77
C GLU A 556 50.42 -3.45 9.71
N GLU A 557 50.56 -2.72 8.60
CA GLU A 557 51.53 -3.04 7.54
C GLU A 557 52.98 -2.96 8.04
N LEU A 558 53.31 -1.95 8.86
CA LEU A 558 54.63 -1.81 9.49
C LEU A 558 54.91 -2.93 10.50
N CYS A 559 53.95 -3.23 11.39
CA CYS A 559 54.10 -4.29 12.38
C CYS A 559 54.31 -5.66 11.70
N ASN A 560 53.58 -5.93 10.62
CA ASN A 560 53.73 -7.17 9.86
C ASN A 560 55.08 -7.28 9.16
N ALA A 561 55.66 -6.16 8.73
CA ALA A 561 56.94 -6.12 8.02
C ALA A 561 58.16 -6.09 8.95
N TYR A 562 58.08 -5.40 10.09
CA TYR A 562 59.24 -5.05 10.92
C TYR A 562 59.07 -5.37 12.41
N GLY A 563 57.90 -5.85 12.82
CA GLY A 563 57.56 -6.10 14.22
C GLY A 563 57.10 -4.84 14.97
N CYS A 564 56.38 -5.07 16.07
CA CYS A 564 55.74 -4.04 16.87
C CYS A 564 56.73 -3.08 17.55
N GLU A 565 57.88 -3.58 18.00
CA GLU A 565 58.89 -2.77 18.70
C GLU A 565 59.47 -1.70 17.78
N GLN A 566 60.00 -2.12 16.62
CA GLN A 566 60.59 -1.22 15.63
C GLN A 566 59.55 -0.25 15.05
N THR A 567 58.31 -0.73 14.85
CA THR A 567 57.20 0.12 14.40
C THR A 567 56.89 1.21 15.42
N THR A 568 56.88 0.87 16.72
CA THR A 568 56.62 1.85 17.78
C THR A 568 57.73 2.88 17.83
N GLU A 569 58.99 2.45 17.78
CA GLU A 569 60.14 3.35 17.78
C GLU A 569 60.06 4.35 16.62
N LEU A 570 59.81 3.84 15.42
CA LEU A 570 59.70 4.62 14.20
C LEU A 570 58.57 5.65 14.25
N LEU A 571 57.39 5.25 14.73
CA LEU A 571 56.24 6.15 14.86
C LEU A 571 56.48 7.20 15.94
N VAL A 572 57.10 6.83 17.06
CA VAL A 572 57.50 7.79 18.10
C VAL A 572 58.47 8.83 17.55
N ASP A 573 59.47 8.43 16.78
CA ASP A 573 60.42 9.39 16.20
C ASP A 573 59.75 10.34 15.20
N ALA A 574 58.84 9.81 14.36
CA ALA A 574 58.05 10.66 13.48
C ALA A 574 57.16 11.65 14.26
N VAL A 575 56.49 11.21 15.33
CA VAL A 575 55.64 12.09 16.16
C VAL A 575 56.47 13.08 16.98
N ILE A 576 57.66 12.72 17.45
CA ILE A 576 58.61 13.65 18.09
C ILE A 576 58.98 14.76 17.10
N LEU A 577 59.28 14.43 15.84
CA LEU A 577 59.56 15.43 14.82
C LEU A 577 58.34 16.30 14.50
N VAL A 578 57.12 15.76 14.54
CA VAL A 578 55.87 16.55 14.47
C VAL A 578 55.82 17.56 15.63
N CYS A 579 56.03 17.12 16.87
CA CYS A 579 56.04 18.00 18.04
C CYS A 579 57.12 19.10 17.95
N GLN A 580 58.33 18.75 17.53
CA GLN A 580 59.43 19.69 17.35
C GLN A 580 59.16 20.70 16.24
N THR A 581 58.58 20.24 15.12
CA THR A 581 58.18 21.13 14.01
C THR A 581 57.17 22.17 14.50
N ALA A 582 56.21 21.77 15.33
CA ALA A 582 55.25 22.70 15.92
C ALA A 582 55.91 23.73 16.84
N GLN A 583 56.89 23.32 17.66
CA GLN A 583 57.65 24.23 18.52
C GLN A 583 58.45 25.27 17.71
N THR A 584 58.99 24.88 16.55
CA THR A 584 59.77 25.80 15.69
C THR A 584 58.92 26.83 14.94
N GLN A 585 57.64 26.52 14.67
CA GLN A 585 56.72 27.40 13.93
C GLN A 585 56.01 28.42 14.83
N GLY A 586 56.14 28.30 16.16
CA GLY A 586 55.44 29.12 17.15
C GLY A 586 54.02 28.61 17.47
N PRO A 587 53.40 29.07 18.58
CA PRO A 587 52.08 28.62 18.99
C PRO A 587 51.01 29.13 18.03
N ASN A 588 50.56 28.26 17.14
CA ASN A 588 49.38 28.43 16.31
C ASN A 588 48.39 27.34 16.70
N ASP A 589 47.14 27.72 17.01
CA ASP A 589 46.09 26.79 17.43
C ASP A 589 45.87 25.67 16.41
N ASP A 590 45.96 25.97 15.10
CA ASP A 590 45.86 24.96 14.04
C ASP A 590 46.98 23.92 14.14
N ILE A 591 48.21 24.37 14.38
CA ILE A 591 49.37 23.49 14.50
C ILE A 591 49.26 22.64 15.76
N LEU A 592 48.85 23.25 16.89
CA LEU A 592 48.64 22.53 18.14
C LEU A 592 47.53 21.49 18.00
N MET A 593 46.42 21.80 17.35
CA MET A 593 45.37 20.83 17.03
C MET A 593 45.88 19.67 16.17
N GLY A 594 46.73 19.94 15.19
CA GLY A 594 47.36 18.91 14.36
C GLY A 594 48.30 17.99 15.16
N VAL A 595 49.09 18.55 16.08
CA VAL A 595 49.96 17.78 16.99
C VAL A 595 49.11 16.93 17.95
N THR A 596 48.10 17.55 18.58
CA THR A 596 47.12 16.86 19.43
C THR A 596 46.51 15.69 18.69
N TYR A 597 46.05 15.88 17.46
CA TYR A 597 45.51 14.82 16.63
C TYR A 597 46.51 13.67 16.44
N CYS A 598 47.76 13.96 16.06
CA CYS A 598 48.78 12.94 15.85
C CYS A 598 49.09 12.15 17.13
N ILE A 599 49.16 12.82 18.29
CA ILE A 599 49.37 12.18 19.59
C ILE A 599 48.18 11.27 19.94
N GLN A 600 46.95 11.74 19.73
CA GLN A 600 45.74 10.95 19.98
C GLN A 600 45.66 9.73 19.05
N GLN A 601 46.02 9.87 17.77
CA GLN A 601 46.10 8.72 16.85
C GLN A 601 47.18 7.74 17.28
N PHE A 602 48.36 8.23 17.69
CA PHE A 602 49.44 7.41 18.22
C PHE A 602 48.99 6.59 19.45
N GLY A 603 48.30 7.24 20.40
CA GLY A 603 47.77 6.55 21.56
C GLY A 603 46.72 5.47 21.19
N LEU A 604 45.85 5.79 20.23
CA LEU A 604 44.84 4.85 19.73
C LEU A 604 45.45 3.62 19.04
N ILE A 605 46.48 3.78 18.21
CA ILE A 605 47.13 2.64 17.54
C ILE A 605 47.90 1.76 18.53
N ILE A 606 48.50 2.34 19.57
CA ILE A 606 49.13 1.56 20.64
C ILE A 606 48.09 0.64 21.27
N GLN A 607 46.97 1.22 21.69
CA GLN A 607 45.92 0.50 22.39
C GLN A 607 45.24 -0.56 21.53
N GLN A 608 45.00 -0.28 20.24
CA GLN A 608 44.19 -1.15 19.37
C GLN A 608 45.00 -2.13 18.51
N ARG A 609 46.29 -1.88 18.27
CA ARG A 609 47.11 -2.67 17.35
C ARG A 609 48.38 -3.22 17.97
N ILE A 610 49.06 -2.44 18.80
CA ILE A 610 50.40 -2.82 19.27
C ILE A 610 50.30 -3.62 20.57
N GLN A 611 49.51 -3.16 21.54
CA GLN A 611 49.37 -3.83 22.84
C GLN A 611 48.36 -4.99 22.84
N VAL A 612 47.54 -5.10 21.80
CA VAL A 612 46.54 -6.18 21.71
C VAL A 612 47.27 -7.50 21.47
N ASN A 613 47.34 -8.34 22.51
CA ASN A 613 48.06 -9.63 22.53
C ASN A 613 49.59 -9.50 22.39
N SER A 614 50.18 -8.40 22.84
CA SER A 614 51.64 -8.25 22.91
C SER A 614 52.28 -9.05 24.04
N SER A 615 53.56 -9.39 23.89
CA SER A 615 54.38 -9.84 25.01
C SER A 615 54.74 -8.67 25.93
N LEU A 616 55.10 -8.98 27.18
CA LEU A 616 55.58 -7.98 28.13
C LEU A 616 56.80 -7.20 27.61
N ASP A 617 57.68 -7.84 26.84
CA ASP A 617 58.86 -7.17 26.25
C ASP A 617 58.47 -6.07 25.25
N VAL A 618 57.46 -6.34 24.41
CA VAL A 618 56.90 -5.35 23.48
C VAL A 618 56.24 -4.21 24.27
N GLU A 619 55.50 -4.52 25.34
CA GLU A 619 54.89 -3.50 26.19
C GLU A 619 55.93 -2.63 26.89
N ILE A 620 57.01 -3.22 27.39
CA ILE A 620 58.16 -2.51 27.98
C ILE A 620 58.77 -1.56 26.94
N SER A 621 58.96 -2.02 25.70
CA SER A 621 59.46 -1.19 24.60
C SER A 621 58.53 -0.02 24.32
N VAL A 622 57.22 -0.27 24.18
CA VAL A 622 56.19 0.77 24.00
C VAL A 622 56.22 1.79 25.12
N THR A 623 56.34 1.35 26.37
CA THR A 623 56.44 2.23 27.55
C THR A 623 57.69 3.11 27.50
N LYS A 624 58.86 2.56 27.15
CA LYS A 624 60.10 3.34 26.98
C LYS A 624 59.94 4.41 25.90
N HIS A 625 59.43 4.04 24.73
CA HIS A 625 59.28 4.98 23.61
C HIS A 625 58.18 6.02 23.85
N THR A 626 57.08 5.66 24.51
CA THR A 626 56.02 6.62 24.88
C THR A 626 56.53 7.65 25.89
N CYS A 627 57.28 7.22 26.91
CA CYS A 627 57.92 8.15 27.85
C CYS A 627 58.95 9.07 27.15
N ARG A 628 59.67 8.57 26.13
CA ARG A 628 60.53 9.39 25.27
C ARG A 628 59.72 10.48 24.56
N LEU A 629 58.54 10.16 24.02
CA LEU A 629 57.65 11.13 23.37
C LEU A 629 57.15 12.22 24.34
N LEU A 630 56.77 11.86 25.58
CA LEU A 630 56.22 12.80 26.58
C LEU A 630 57.12 14.03 26.81
N ARG A 631 58.45 13.86 26.71
CA ARG A 631 59.43 14.94 26.82
C ARG A 631 59.25 16.03 25.76
N TYR A 632 58.81 15.67 24.55
CA TYR A 632 58.79 16.56 23.40
C TYR A 632 57.42 17.17 23.12
N ILE A 633 56.36 16.74 23.81
CA ILE A 633 55.02 17.32 23.65
C ILE A 633 55.06 18.84 23.96
N PRO A 634 54.43 19.71 23.14
CA PRO A 634 54.35 21.14 23.44
C PRO A 634 53.66 21.43 24.78
N ASP A 635 54.19 22.37 25.56
CA ASP A 635 53.71 22.65 26.92
C ASP A 635 52.22 22.97 27.01
N ALA A 636 51.65 23.64 25.99
CA ALA A 636 50.23 23.99 25.92
C ALA A 636 49.27 22.78 25.95
N ILE A 637 49.72 21.61 25.48
CA ILE A 637 48.91 20.38 25.41
C ILE A 637 49.54 19.22 26.19
N LYS A 638 50.73 19.43 26.78
CA LYS A 638 51.56 18.39 27.42
C LYS A 638 50.84 17.66 28.53
N GLU A 639 50.14 18.38 29.40
CA GLU A 639 49.47 17.75 30.53
C GLU A 639 48.28 16.89 30.08
N ALA A 640 47.38 17.43 29.26
CA ALA A 640 46.18 16.73 28.80
C ALA A 640 46.52 15.50 27.94
N GLU A 641 47.33 15.68 26.90
CA GLU A 641 47.70 14.59 26.00
C GLU A 641 48.71 13.63 26.62
N GLY A 642 49.59 14.13 27.49
CA GLY A 642 50.53 13.30 28.22
C GLY A 642 49.84 12.35 29.21
N LEU A 643 48.82 12.81 29.94
CA LEU A 643 48.03 11.95 30.82
C LEU A 643 47.27 10.89 30.02
N SER A 644 46.70 11.26 28.87
CA SER A 644 46.06 10.33 27.94
C SER A 644 47.03 9.19 27.53
N LEU A 645 48.26 9.54 27.15
CA LEU A 645 49.31 8.58 26.81
C LEU A 645 49.80 7.74 28.00
N ILE A 646 49.86 8.27 29.22
CA ILE A 646 50.22 7.47 30.41
C ILE A 646 49.13 6.45 30.73
N ASN A 647 47.86 6.81 30.51
CA ASN A 647 46.73 5.96 30.83
C ASN A 647 46.68 4.70 29.95
N ILE A 648 47.15 4.76 28.70
CA ILE A 648 47.23 3.59 27.80
C ILE A 648 48.40 2.64 28.13
N LEU A 649 49.37 3.06 28.95
CA LEU A 649 50.48 2.19 29.35
C LEU A 649 50.03 1.15 30.38
N THR A 650 50.49 -0.09 30.22
CA THR A 650 50.16 -1.20 31.10
C THR A 650 50.92 -1.09 32.42
N ASP A 651 50.26 -1.43 33.53
CA ASP A 651 50.89 -1.39 34.86
C ASP A 651 52.05 -2.39 34.95
N GLY A 652 51.91 -3.57 34.33
CA GLY A 652 52.96 -4.60 34.30
C GLY A 652 54.26 -4.12 33.63
N SER A 653 54.18 -3.37 32.53
CA SER A 653 55.38 -2.83 31.86
C SER A 653 56.04 -1.71 32.67
N LEU A 654 55.24 -0.85 33.33
CA LEU A 654 55.74 0.23 34.19
C LEU A 654 56.39 -0.30 35.47
N GLN A 655 55.77 -1.29 36.14
CA GLN A 655 56.33 -1.97 37.32
C GLN A 655 57.65 -2.68 36.99
N SER A 656 57.73 -3.32 35.82
CA SER A 656 58.95 -3.98 35.35
C SER A 656 60.11 -2.99 35.16
N LEU A 657 59.79 -1.73 34.82
CA LEU A 657 60.75 -0.65 34.64
C LEU A 657 61.05 0.15 35.91
N ALA A 658 60.38 -0.11 37.03
CA ALA A 658 60.55 0.64 38.28
C ALA A 658 61.98 0.59 38.86
N LYS A 659 62.76 -0.43 38.49
CA LYS A 659 64.16 -0.59 38.93
C LYS A 659 65.18 -0.22 37.86
N ASP A 660 64.75 0.10 36.63
CA ASP A 660 65.63 0.49 35.53
C ASP A 660 66.06 1.95 35.73
N LYS A 661 67.31 2.15 36.19
CA LYS A 661 67.87 3.49 36.44
C LYS A 661 67.84 4.38 35.21
N ALA A 662 68.11 3.83 34.02
CA ALA A 662 68.13 4.61 32.79
C ALA A 662 66.71 5.10 32.44
N PHE A 663 65.71 4.27 32.65
CA PHE A 663 64.31 4.65 32.47
C PHE A 663 63.87 5.72 33.49
N LEU A 664 64.23 5.58 34.77
CA LEU A 664 63.94 6.60 35.79
C LEU A 664 64.59 7.96 35.47
N TYR A 665 65.81 7.98 34.94
CA TYR A 665 66.41 9.23 34.46
C TYR A 665 65.63 9.81 33.28
N MET A 666 65.11 8.96 32.37
CA MET A 666 64.31 9.40 31.23
C MET A 666 63.00 10.07 31.68
N THR A 667 62.30 9.52 32.67
CA THR A 667 61.04 10.11 33.17
C THR A 667 61.25 11.49 33.81
N LEU A 668 62.38 11.69 34.51
CA LEU A 668 62.76 13.00 35.05
C LEU A 668 62.96 14.08 33.96
N LEU A 669 63.31 13.68 32.73
CA LEU A 669 63.50 14.62 31.61
C LEU A 669 62.19 15.13 31.00
N ILE A 670 61.02 14.60 31.41
CA ILE A 670 59.70 15.06 30.92
C ILE A 670 59.41 16.50 31.37
N LYS A 671 59.97 16.93 32.52
CA LYS A 671 59.81 18.27 33.11
C LYS A 671 58.34 18.70 33.27
N ASN A 672 57.48 17.79 33.76
CA ASN A 672 56.11 18.08 34.15
C ASN A 672 55.75 17.26 35.41
N GLU A 673 55.47 17.95 36.53
CA GLU A 673 55.25 17.32 37.83
C GLU A 673 54.04 16.38 37.85
N THR A 674 52.93 16.80 37.21
CA THR A 674 51.71 16.01 37.10
C THR A 674 51.95 14.69 36.39
N LEU A 675 52.62 14.72 35.23
CA LEU A 675 52.95 13.51 34.45
C LEU A 675 53.92 12.59 35.20
N CYS A 676 54.97 13.15 35.81
CA CYS A 676 55.92 12.38 36.61
C CYS A 676 55.24 11.69 37.80
N THR A 677 54.31 12.39 38.47
CA THR A 677 53.54 11.83 39.58
C THR A 677 52.62 10.70 39.11
N ALA A 678 51.94 10.87 37.98
CA ALA A 678 51.08 9.84 37.40
C ALA A 678 51.88 8.56 37.02
N LEU A 679 53.03 8.72 36.38
CA LEU A 679 53.94 7.60 36.08
C LEU A 679 54.44 6.92 37.35
N SER A 680 54.91 7.70 38.34
CA SER A 680 55.39 7.15 39.61
C SER A 680 54.32 6.36 40.33
N ARG A 681 53.06 6.81 40.32
CA ARG A 681 51.95 6.06 40.92
C ARG A 681 51.78 4.70 40.26
N LYS A 682 51.73 4.63 38.92
CA LYS A 682 51.60 3.35 38.21
C LYS A 682 52.82 2.42 38.37
N MET A 683 54.00 2.96 38.63
CA MET A 683 55.24 2.17 38.80
C MET A 683 55.36 1.51 40.20
N PHE A 684 54.73 2.08 41.23
CA PHE A 684 54.90 1.68 42.63
C PHE A 684 53.60 1.29 43.38
N VAL A 685 52.47 1.28 42.67
CA VAL A 685 51.25 0.55 43.06
C VAL A 685 51.43 -0.90 42.67
#